data_AF-A0A495L5L3-F1
#
_entry.id   AF-A0A495L5L3-F1
#
_cell.length_a   1.000
_cell.length_b   1.000
_cell.length_c   1.000
_cell.angle_alpha   90.00
_cell.angle_beta   90.00
_cell.angle_gamma   90.00
#
_symmetry.space_group_name_H-M   'P 1'
#
loop_
_entity.id
_entity.type
_entity.pdbx_description
1 polymer ?
#
loop_
_entity_poly.entity_id
_entity_poly.type
_entity_poly.pdbx_seq_one_letter_code
_entity_poly.pdbx_strand_id
1 'polypeptide(L)'
;MWWHNPQKRFVAEIRAGEGDQESAGSGYLVTPHLVLTAWHVVQGMTDIRVHLGVPAQGEAVDAHVVWHHQDLDVVLLRLDGGGRRNPPRLRWFRAHWVRWMPASFVTYAFPRFAPAGKFLSGRLGSNAGGGVHFAVRLVYVPHEQRDWSGASGANLFVWGRLVGVVSNRKAREPAFLYAAPFESLMAHRDFARLLHDDMPAARLRRLWTWLITGGVLVTAAVLLAALIRPPLLSECPPPVELVVSTSADQRPALDTAMAEYVDERAGEAGQCAPVRVSVGVAGGAQDVRALLARGWEGEGQELEGYRDLTMGPRPHVWLPDSSADLALLEHETEGSAPPEIVDHGSTRVTPLVVAYPRAVGGVDACAPIGADPAGVSDCLGALGEEGLLLARPSPRTSTSALIHTQAAYTALAPDGGEEETRRVEAAVTSAGLDAEGGLALLCALRRDGSDADRTAVLTTEQAVQTYNSGAALGPGCPAIGGPVDAPLFAAGLEGVADLDHPFVELDWGRDDGVRREVTELREWMFERARSGSEDVPDGFEGYRATDGEHLGDEPLLPAHEPPDRFDPGVWAERLQRALLRQQDVRGRIDVLIALDRSDSMRGPGSDGTRLETARARAHGLLDLLGPQDSVGLWAFPEPGTGTDVTGQEHLLPLQPRATADRIDQARSYVDGLTADYEATPLTDAVRDGAAEFETCLDRPSGPGACVVVVFTDGVALPGPREGAAPADVADVLDGLGEHVLVHVVSVGTEGCGGDGVLGRLADAGARCHPPSSAESDQLLYTIVAEARRVAE
;
A
#
# COMPACT_ATOMS: atom_id res chain seq x y z
N MET A 1 -21.15 4.32 -10.04
CA MET A 1 -21.26 4.56 -11.51
C MET A 1 -19.98 4.07 -12.22
N TRP A 2 -20.05 3.30 -13.32
CA TRP A 2 -18.88 2.64 -13.92
C TRP A 2 -17.87 3.64 -14.52
N TRP A 3 -16.75 3.85 -13.83
CA TRP A 3 -15.55 4.52 -14.35
C TRP A 3 -15.19 3.94 -15.72
N HIS A 4 -15.16 4.78 -16.77
CA HIS A 4 -14.70 4.34 -18.10
C HIS A 4 -13.18 4.16 -18.08
N ASN A 5 -12.73 3.06 -17.49
CA ASN A 5 -11.41 2.51 -17.70
C ASN A 5 -11.23 2.28 -19.22
N PRO A 6 -10.06 2.59 -19.83
CA PRO A 6 -9.82 2.29 -21.24
C PRO A 6 -10.17 0.84 -21.50
N GLN A 7 -11.07 0.59 -22.45
CA GLN A 7 -11.62 -0.75 -22.58
C GLN A 7 -10.51 -1.64 -23.15
N LYS A 8 -10.07 -2.62 -22.36
CA LYS A 8 -8.97 -3.55 -22.66
C LYS A 8 -9.03 -4.15 -24.07
N ARG A 9 -10.23 -4.31 -24.63
CA ARG A 9 -10.49 -4.77 -26.00
C ARG A 9 -9.93 -3.87 -27.12
N PHE A 10 -9.48 -2.66 -26.81
CA PHE A 10 -8.93 -1.70 -27.79
C PHE A 10 -7.44 -1.44 -27.62
N VAL A 11 -6.81 -2.06 -26.61
CA VAL A 11 -5.35 -2.11 -26.53
C VAL A 11 -4.83 -2.92 -27.70
N ALA A 12 -3.78 -2.43 -28.34
CA ALA A 12 -3.16 -3.03 -29.49
C ALA A 12 -1.75 -3.52 -29.15
N GLU A 13 -1.47 -4.77 -29.47
CA GLU A 13 -0.11 -5.28 -29.66
C GLU A 13 0.30 -4.99 -31.10
N ILE A 14 1.48 -4.42 -31.28
CA ILE A 14 2.05 -4.16 -32.61
C ILE A 14 3.32 -4.98 -32.75
N ARG A 15 3.39 -5.74 -33.84
CA ARG A 15 4.60 -6.41 -34.30
C ARG A 15 4.95 -5.88 -35.67
N ALA A 16 6.19 -5.48 -35.86
CA ALA A 16 6.68 -4.95 -37.12
C ALA A 16 7.98 -5.66 -37.48
N GLY A 17 8.15 -6.04 -38.75
CA GLY A 17 9.34 -6.72 -39.22
C GLY A 17 9.78 -6.31 -40.62
N GLU A 18 11.07 -6.48 -40.88
CA GLU A 18 11.68 -6.41 -42.21
C GLU A 18 12.93 -7.33 -42.23
N GLY A 19 12.90 -8.38 -43.05
CA GLY A 19 13.97 -9.38 -43.09
C GLY A 19 14.10 -10.11 -41.74
N ASP A 20 15.30 -10.07 -41.14
CA ASP A 20 15.60 -10.66 -39.82
C ASP A 20 15.37 -9.67 -38.66
N GLN A 21 14.95 -8.43 -38.94
CA GLN A 21 14.66 -7.45 -37.91
C GLN A 21 13.19 -7.54 -37.48
N GLU A 22 12.96 -7.66 -36.18
CA GLU A 22 11.63 -7.61 -35.56
C GLU A 22 11.61 -6.53 -34.48
N SER A 23 10.48 -5.84 -34.38
CA SER A 23 10.18 -4.83 -33.37
C SER A 23 8.77 -5.07 -32.84
N ALA A 24 8.58 -4.82 -31.54
CA ALA A 24 7.28 -4.95 -30.90
C ALA A 24 7.00 -3.77 -29.97
N GLY A 25 5.73 -3.40 -29.88
CA GLY A 25 5.27 -2.30 -29.03
C GLY A 25 3.78 -2.35 -28.74
N SER A 26 3.34 -1.34 -28.02
CA SER A 26 1.93 -1.15 -27.65
C SER A 26 1.28 -0.06 -28.47
N GLY A 27 -0.04 -0.10 -28.56
CA GLY A 27 -0.83 0.98 -29.10
C GLY A 27 -2.27 0.93 -28.61
N TYR A 28 -3.10 1.81 -29.14
CA TYR A 28 -4.52 1.84 -28.84
C TYR A 28 -5.34 2.19 -30.07
N LEU A 29 -6.46 1.50 -30.25
CA LEU A 29 -7.42 1.76 -31.33
C LEU A 29 -8.17 3.07 -31.05
N VAL A 30 -7.80 4.14 -31.76
CA VAL A 30 -8.34 5.50 -31.57
C VAL A 30 -9.53 5.81 -32.48
N THR A 31 -9.66 5.12 -33.61
CA THR A 31 -10.81 5.15 -34.53
C THR A 31 -11.06 3.72 -35.06
N PRO A 32 -12.13 3.44 -35.84
CA PRO A 32 -12.42 2.07 -36.29
C PRO A 32 -11.28 1.36 -37.01
N HIS A 33 -10.41 2.11 -37.70
CA HIS A 33 -9.31 1.55 -38.47
C HIS A 33 -7.95 2.14 -38.09
N LEU A 34 -7.86 3.07 -37.15
CA LEU A 34 -6.58 3.72 -36.80
C LEU A 34 -6.09 3.33 -35.40
N VAL A 35 -4.83 2.92 -35.34
CA VAL A 35 -4.12 2.60 -34.10
C VAL A 35 -3.01 3.62 -33.89
N LEU A 36 -2.98 4.22 -32.70
CA LEU A 36 -1.96 5.18 -32.28
C LEU A 36 -0.87 4.46 -31.48
N THR A 37 0.40 4.72 -31.81
CA THR A 37 1.57 4.08 -31.19
C THR A 37 2.83 4.94 -31.37
N ALA A 38 3.99 4.46 -30.93
CA ALA A 38 5.26 5.16 -31.06
C ALA A 38 5.93 4.86 -32.42
N TRP A 39 6.60 5.87 -32.98
CA TRP A 39 7.19 5.77 -34.33
C TRP A 39 8.31 4.73 -34.40
N HIS A 40 9.21 4.71 -33.43
CA HIS A 40 10.33 3.76 -33.40
C HIS A 40 9.87 2.28 -33.37
N VAL A 41 8.63 1.99 -32.99
CA VAL A 41 8.08 0.61 -33.01
C VAL A 41 7.98 0.07 -34.44
N VAL A 42 7.74 0.93 -35.44
CA VAL A 42 7.52 0.53 -36.83
C VAL A 42 8.52 1.16 -37.81
N GLN A 43 9.51 1.89 -37.30
CA GLN A 43 10.45 2.64 -38.12
C GLN A 43 11.28 1.70 -39.00
N GLY A 44 11.20 1.91 -40.31
CA GLY A 44 11.92 1.09 -41.31
C GLY A 44 11.27 -0.28 -41.56
N MET A 45 10.13 -0.59 -40.96
CA MET A 45 9.50 -1.90 -41.11
C MET A 45 8.44 -1.88 -42.23
N THR A 46 8.32 -2.99 -42.97
CA THR A 46 7.39 -3.14 -44.09
C THR A 46 6.26 -4.15 -43.84
N ASP A 47 6.47 -5.14 -42.96
CA ASP A 47 5.42 -6.05 -42.48
C ASP A 47 4.97 -5.60 -41.08
N ILE A 48 3.82 -4.92 -40.98
CA ILE A 48 3.26 -4.45 -39.70
C ILE A 48 1.96 -5.20 -39.42
N ARG A 49 1.91 -5.89 -38.28
CA ARG A 49 0.75 -6.64 -37.81
C ARG A 49 0.27 -6.14 -36.46
N VAL A 50 -1.05 -6.06 -36.33
CA VAL A 50 -1.70 -5.54 -35.12
C VAL A 50 -2.66 -6.57 -34.54
N HIS A 51 -2.50 -6.91 -33.26
CA HIS A 51 -3.43 -7.71 -32.49
C HIS A 51 -4.21 -6.82 -31.51
N LEU A 52 -5.54 -6.93 -31.47
CA LEU A 52 -6.37 -6.15 -30.54
C LEU A 52 -6.87 -7.01 -29.36
N GLY A 53 -6.86 -6.44 -28.16
CA GLY A 53 -7.38 -7.04 -26.92
C GLY A 53 -6.30 -7.61 -26.00
N VAL A 54 -6.61 -7.74 -24.70
CA VAL A 54 -5.70 -8.30 -23.68
C VAL A 54 -6.37 -9.48 -22.94
N PRO A 55 -5.73 -10.67 -22.87
CA PRO A 55 -4.57 -11.08 -23.68
C PRO A 55 -4.97 -11.11 -25.17
N ALA A 56 -4.01 -10.90 -26.08
CA ALA A 56 -4.22 -10.84 -27.52
C ALA A 56 -4.77 -12.17 -28.08
N GLN A 57 -6.07 -12.38 -27.94
CA GLN A 57 -6.80 -13.55 -28.46
C GLN A 57 -7.38 -13.30 -29.87
N GLY A 58 -7.15 -12.11 -30.44
CA GLY A 58 -7.64 -11.73 -31.76
C GLY A 58 -6.69 -12.11 -32.91
N GLU A 59 -7.26 -12.33 -34.09
CA GLU A 59 -6.52 -12.50 -35.34
C GLU A 59 -5.67 -11.26 -35.64
N ALA A 60 -4.41 -11.49 -36.05
CA ALA A 60 -3.52 -10.43 -36.50
C ALA A 60 -4.13 -9.73 -37.71
N VAL A 61 -4.12 -8.40 -37.72
CA VAL A 61 -4.54 -7.62 -38.88
C VAL A 61 -3.32 -6.91 -39.45
N ASP A 62 -3.12 -7.01 -40.75
CA ASP A 62 -2.09 -6.24 -41.45
C ASP A 62 -2.36 -4.75 -41.28
N ALA A 63 -1.31 -3.95 -41.25
CA ALA A 63 -1.43 -2.50 -41.12
C ALA A 63 -0.35 -1.78 -41.90
N HIS A 64 -0.61 -0.52 -42.22
CA HIS A 64 0.38 0.37 -42.85
C HIS A 64 0.38 1.75 -42.21
N VAL A 65 1.53 2.42 -42.28
CA VAL A 65 1.70 3.78 -41.75
C VAL A 65 0.94 4.77 -42.62
N VAL A 66 0.04 5.56 -42.02
CA VAL A 66 -0.69 6.64 -42.71
C VAL A 66 -0.25 8.04 -42.26
N TRP A 67 0.41 8.15 -41.11
CA TRP A 67 0.98 9.38 -40.60
C TRP A 67 2.04 9.08 -39.54
N HIS A 68 3.10 9.88 -39.46
CA HIS A 68 4.11 9.79 -38.41
C HIS A 68 4.73 11.16 -38.11
N HIS A 69 5.33 11.29 -36.93
CA HIS A 69 6.14 12.45 -36.55
C HIS A 69 7.40 11.99 -35.81
N GLN A 70 8.56 12.19 -36.44
CA GLN A 70 9.83 11.69 -35.92
C GLN A 70 10.20 12.34 -34.57
N ASP A 71 10.08 13.67 -34.43
CA ASP A 71 10.50 14.35 -33.18
C ASP A 71 9.63 14.04 -31.97
N LEU A 72 8.35 13.77 -32.19
CA LEU A 72 7.42 13.37 -31.13
C LEU A 72 7.47 11.86 -30.86
N ASP A 73 8.10 11.09 -31.75
CA ASP A 73 8.15 9.63 -31.73
C ASP A 73 6.74 9.00 -31.72
N VAL A 74 5.86 9.45 -32.61
CA VAL A 74 4.47 8.96 -32.72
C VAL A 74 4.11 8.61 -34.15
N VAL A 75 3.32 7.54 -34.32
CA VAL A 75 2.82 7.06 -35.62
C VAL A 75 1.36 6.62 -35.53
N LEU A 76 0.64 6.79 -36.64
CA LEU A 76 -0.73 6.35 -36.83
C LEU A 76 -0.76 5.26 -37.89
N LEU A 77 -1.23 4.08 -37.50
CA LEU A 77 -1.34 2.89 -38.35
C LEU A 77 -2.77 2.74 -38.82
N ARG A 78 -2.98 2.35 -40.08
CA ARG A 78 -4.28 1.95 -40.62
C ARG A 78 -4.33 0.44 -40.77
N LEU A 79 -5.39 -0.16 -40.24
CA LEU A 79 -5.64 -1.62 -40.31
C LEU A 79 -6.23 -2.01 -41.68
N ASP A 80 -5.66 -3.03 -42.30
CA ASP A 80 -6.07 -3.61 -43.58
C ASP A 80 -7.02 -4.79 -43.34
N GLY A 81 -8.33 -4.59 -43.59
CA GLY A 81 -9.30 -5.69 -43.60
C GLY A 81 -9.96 -6.04 -42.25
N GLY A 82 -10.71 -5.11 -41.65
CA GLY A 82 -11.59 -5.38 -40.52
C GLY A 82 -13.01 -4.86 -40.75
N GLY A 83 -14.03 -5.69 -40.51
CA GLY A 83 -15.41 -5.20 -40.39
C GLY A 83 -15.48 -4.06 -39.36
N ARG A 84 -16.41 -3.10 -39.55
CA ARG A 84 -16.55 -1.90 -38.69
C ARG A 84 -16.40 -2.25 -37.20
N ARG A 85 -15.24 -1.93 -36.64
CA ARG A 85 -15.01 -1.97 -35.20
C ARG A 85 -15.65 -0.70 -34.63
N ASN A 86 -16.42 -0.82 -33.56
CA ASN A 86 -16.94 0.34 -32.83
C ASN A 86 -15.96 0.67 -31.69
N PRO A 87 -14.91 1.47 -31.94
CA PRO A 87 -14.03 1.94 -30.86
C PRO A 87 -14.87 2.74 -29.85
N PRO A 88 -14.39 2.93 -28.61
CA PRO A 88 -15.08 3.78 -27.67
C PRO A 88 -15.03 5.22 -28.22
N ARG A 89 -15.97 6.07 -27.81
CA ARG A 89 -15.84 7.51 -28.09
C ARG A 89 -14.62 8.02 -27.32
N LEU A 90 -13.49 8.12 -28.01
CA LEU A 90 -12.25 8.62 -27.43
C LEU A 90 -12.47 10.07 -26.98
N ARG A 91 -12.28 10.32 -25.68
CA ARG A 91 -12.23 11.68 -25.13
C ARG A 91 -10.75 12.00 -24.86
N TRP A 92 -10.32 13.22 -25.14
CA TRP A 92 -8.97 13.69 -24.84
C TRP A 92 -9.03 15.08 -24.21
N PHE A 93 -7.95 15.49 -23.55
CA PHE A 93 -7.82 16.81 -22.92
C PHE A 93 -6.72 17.65 -23.58
N ARG A 94 -6.75 18.97 -23.32
CA ARG A 94 -5.60 19.85 -23.54
C ARG A 94 -4.62 19.67 -22.37
N ALA A 95 -3.36 19.42 -22.69
CA ALA A 95 -2.27 19.08 -21.78
C ALA A 95 -1.99 20.18 -20.74
N HIS A 96 -2.33 21.44 -21.02
CA HIS A 96 -2.07 22.54 -20.08
C HIS A 96 -2.80 22.40 -18.74
N TRP A 97 -3.92 21.67 -18.64
CA TRP A 97 -4.62 21.44 -17.36
C TRP A 97 -3.88 20.46 -16.45
N VAL A 98 -3.21 19.47 -17.04
CA VAL A 98 -2.38 18.48 -16.32
C VAL A 98 -1.08 19.10 -15.81
N ARG A 99 -0.68 20.26 -16.37
CA ARG A 99 0.55 20.96 -16.00
C ARG A 99 0.49 21.66 -14.63
N TRP A 100 -0.71 21.87 -14.09
CA TRP A 100 -0.93 22.63 -12.85
C TRP A 100 -1.43 21.78 -11.67
N MET A 101 -1.66 20.47 -11.87
CA MET A 101 -2.16 19.58 -10.84
C MET A 101 -1.42 18.24 -10.89
N PRO A 102 -0.97 17.69 -9.75
CA PRO A 102 -0.45 16.33 -9.69
C PRO A 102 -1.59 15.35 -10.04
N ALA A 103 -1.64 14.91 -11.29
CA ALA A 103 -2.66 13.97 -11.76
C ALA A 103 -2.10 12.55 -11.84
N SER A 104 -2.88 11.59 -11.32
CA SER A 104 -2.62 10.17 -11.53
C SER A 104 -3.06 9.76 -12.94
N PHE A 105 -2.22 9.01 -13.66
CA PHE A 105 -2.56 8.44 -14.97
C PHE A 105 -2.66 6.91 -14.90
N VAL A 106 -3.28 6.32 -15.93
CA VAL A 106 -3.36 4.88 -16.18
C VAL A 106 -2.88 4.60 -17.61
N THR A 107 -2.09 3.56 -17.83
CA THR A 107 -1.69 3.10 -19.18
C THR A 107 -1.65 1.57 -19.28
N TYR A 108 -1.74 1.06 -20.51
CA TYR A 108 -1.73 -0.37 -20.85
C TYR A 108 -0.62 -0.67 -21.86
N ALA A 109 0.27 -1.61 -21.51
CA ALA A 109 1.42 -2.01 -22.32
C ALA A 109 1.43 -3.54 -22.60
N PHE A 110 2.19 -3.97 -23.61
CA PHE A 110 2.30 -5.33 -24.17
C PHE A 110 3.74 -5.61 -24.69
N PRO A 111 4.34 -6.85 -24.70
CA PRO A 111 3.90 -8.20 -24.24
C PRO A 111 4.49 -8.67 -22.88
N ARG A 112 3.88 -9.73 -22.29
CA ARG A 112 4.44 -10.77 -21.37
C ARG A 112 5.06 -10.25 -20.05
N PHE A 113 4.49 -10.41 -18.85
CA PHE A 113 4.19 -11.67 -18.14
C PHE A 113 3.10 -11.48 -17.06
N ALA A 114 1.83 -11.37 -17.45
CA ALA A 114 0.72 -11.69 -16.55
C ALA A 114 -0.51 -12.09 -17.37
N PRO A 115 -1.24 -13.16 -17.01
CA PRO A 115 -2.51 -13.53 -17.64
C PRO A 115 -3.61 -12.45 -17.45
N ALA A 116 -3.38 -11.48 -16.59
CA ALA A 116 -4.13 -10.24 -16.48
C ALA A 116 -3.18 -9.08 -16.80
N GLY A 117 -3.33 -8.40 -17.95
CA GLY A 117 -2.49 -7.24 -18.30
C GLY A 117 -2.36 -6.27 -17.13
N LYS A 118 -1.12 -5.98 -16.72
CA LYS A 118 -0.84 -5.14 -15.55
C LYS A 118 -1.09 -3.67 -15.87
N PHE A 119 -1.66 -2.98 -14.89
CA PHE A 119 -1.95 -1.55 -14.90
C PHE A 119 -0.70 -0.79 -14.52
N LEU A 120 -0.34 0.25 -15.26
CA LEU A 120 0.70 1.19 -14.86
C LEU A 120 0.03 2.48 -14.39
N SER A 121 0.19 2.82 -13.11
CA SER A 121 -0.26 4.08 -12.52
C SER A 121 0.92 4.93 -12.07
N GLY A 122 0.83 6.23 -12.29
CA GLY A 122 1.91 7.14 -11.93
C GLY A 122 1.51 8.61 -11.88
N ARG A 123 2.46 9.50 -11.61
CA ARG A 123 2.29 10.97 -11.57
C ARG A 123 2.89 11.63 -12.80
N LEU A 124 2.20 12.64 -13.35
CA LEU A 124 2.68 13.45 -14.48
C LEU A 124 3.42 14.70 -13.98
N GLY A 125 4.66 14.87 -14.41
CA GLY A 125 5.48 16.06 -14.19
C GLY A 125 5.79 16.80 -15.49
N SER A 126 5.83 18.14 -15.46
CA SER A 126 6.31 18.95 -16.59
C SER A 126 7.84 18.87 -16.66
N ASN A 127 8.41 18.50 -17.80
CA ASN A 127 9.85 18.68 -18.02
C ASN A 127 10.21 20.19 -17.97
N ALA A 128 11.29 20.53 -17.25
CA ALA A 128 11.76 21.91 -17.06
C ALA A 128 12.26 22.62 -18.35
N GLY A 129 12.26 21.93 -19.49
CA GLY A 129 12.86 22.40 -20.76
C GLY A 129 11.88 22.77 -21.89
N GLY A 130 10.59 22.98 -21.60
CA GLY A 130 9.61 23.47 -22.59
C GLY A 130 8.77 22.39 -23.27
N GLY A 131 7.67 22.00 -22.64
CA GLY A 131 6.37 21.67 -23.27
C GLY A 131 6.21 20.47 -24.21
N VAL A 132 7.26 19.82 -24.71
CA VAL A 132 7.11 18.80 -25.78
C VAL A 132 6.83 17.40 -25.23
N HIS A 133 7.14 17.12 -23.95
CA HIS A 133 6.94 15.81 -23.31
C HIS A 133 6.49 15.92 -21.86
N PHE A 134 5.73 14.93 -21.39
CA PHE A 134 5.52 14.68 -19.95
C PHE A 134 6.63 13.79 -19.40
N ALA A 135 7.09 14.07 -18.18
CA ALA A 135 7.81 13.11 -17.36
C ALA A 135 6.77 12.28 -16.59
N VAL A 136 6.87 10.97 -16.69
CA VAL A 136 5.86 10.03 -16.23
C VAL A 136 6.53 9.20 -15.15
N ARG A 137 6.32 9.56 -13.88
CA ARG A 137 6.88 8.82 -12.74
C ARG A 137 5.90 7.73 -12.35
N LEU A 138 6.32 6.47 -12.43
CA LEU A 138 5.46 5.35 -12.03
C LEU A 138 5.43 5.24 -10.51
N VAL A 139 4.23 5.07 -9.95
CA VAL A 139 3.99 4.91 -8.49
C VAL A 139 3.99 3.43 -8.11
N TYR A 140 3.85 2.53 -9.09
CA TYR A 140 3.93 1.08 -8.90
C TYR A 140 4.74 0.48 -10.04
N VAL A 141 5.93 -0.04 -9.71
CA VAL A 141 6.84 -0.72 -10.65
C VAL A 141 7.07 -2.14 -10.13
N PRO A 142 6.50 -3.18 -10.77
CA PRO A 142 6.85 -4.56 -10.42
C PRO A 142 8.36 -4.78 -10.57
N HIS A 143 9.02 -5.36 -9.56
CA HIS A 143 10.48 -5.42 -9.37
C HIS A 143 11.31 -6.16 -10.43
N GLU A 144 10.68 -6.65 -11.49
CA GLU A 144 11.34 -7.47 -12.52
C GLU A 144 11.65 -6.72 -13.83
N GLN A 145 11.29 -5.43 -13.97
CA GLN A 145 11.35 -4.72 -15.26
C GLN A 145 12.44 -3.64 -15.32
N ARG A 146 13.67 -4.04 -15.71
CA ARG A 146 14.76 -3.12 -16.13
C ARG A 146 14.60 -2.59 -17.55
N ASP A 147 13.90 -3.33 -18.40
CA ASP A 147 13.59 -2.93 -19.77
C ASP A 147 12.08 -2.69 -19.91
N TRP A 148 11.70 -1.44 -20.15
CA TRP A 148 10.34 -1.05 -20.53
C TRP A 148 9.98 -1.50 -21.96
N SER A 149 10.60 -2.57 -22.45
CA SER A 149 10.36 -3.15 -23.78
C SER A 149 8.89 -3.51 -23.89
N GLY A 150 8.19 -2.87 -24.83
CA GLY A 150 6.76 -3.02 -25.02
C GLY A 150 5.89 -1.90 -24.43
N ALA A 151 6.37 -1.09 -23.49
CA ALA A 151 5.65 0.11 -23.04
C ALA A 151 5.67 1.23 -24.09
N SER A 152 6.64 1.20 -24.99
CA SER A 152 6.70 2.03 -26.18
C SER A 152 5.40 2.02 -26.96
N GLY A 153 4.83 3.21 -27.18
CA GLY A 153 3.57 3.38 -27.86
C GLY A 153 2.32 3.19 -27.00
N ALA A 154 2.47 2.87 -25.71
CA ALA A 154 1.35 2.77 -24.79
C ALA A 154 0.68 4.14 -24.58
N ASN A 155 -0.65 4.14 -24.59
CA ASN A 155 -1.46 5.35 -24.49
C ASN A 155 -1.75 5.71 -23.03
N LEU A 156 -1.42 6.94 -22.62
CA LEU A 156 -1.66 7.44 -21.27
C LEU A 156 -3.05 8.02 -21.13
N PHE A 157 -3.78 7.60 -20.10
CA PHE A 157 -5.12 8.09 -19.79
C PHE A 157 -5.16 8.74 -18.41
N VAL A 158 -5.74 9.93 -18.31
CA VAL A 158 -6.06 10.60 -17.05
C VAL A 158 -7.56 10.79 -17.01
N TRP A 159 -8.22 10.25 -15.97
CA TRP A 159 -9.68 10.26 -15.85
C TRP A 159 -10.42 9.74 -17.10
N GLY A 160 -9.92 8.64 -17.67
CA GLY A 160 -10.48 8.02 -18.89
C GLY A 160 -10.29 8.84 -20.18
N ARG A 161 -9.50 9.92 -20.15
CA ARG A 161 -9.19 10.74 -21.33
C ARG A 161 -7.75 10.54 -21.78
N LEU A 162 -7.54 10.37 -23.09
CA LEU A 162 -6.21 10.22 -23.67
C LEU A 162 -5.41 11.53 -23.52
N VAL A 163 -4.25 11.48 -22.87
CA VAL A 163 -3.39 12.65 -22.65
C VAL A 163 -2.04 12.54 -23.34
N GLY A 164 -1.56 11.34 -23.66
CA GLY A 164 -0.29 11.18 -24.37
C GLY A 164 0.01 9.76 -24.83
N VAL A 165 1.16 9.59 -25.47
CA VAL A 165 1.69 8.30 -25.96
C VAL A 165 3.12 8.16 -25.47
N VAL A 166 3.44 7.03 -24.83
CA VAL A 166 4.79 6.73 -24.32
C VAL A 166 5.78 6.63 -25.49
N SER A 167 6.90 7.35 -25.40
CA SER A 167 7.97 7.40 -26.41
C SER A 167 9.28 6.81 -25.89
N ASN A 168 10.18 6.42 -26.80
CA ASN A 168 11.48 5.83 -26.50
C ASN A 168 12.59 6.88 -26.29
N ARG A 169 12.27 7.99 -25.63
CA ARG A 169 13.36 8.79 -25.07
C ARG A 169 13.90 8.04 -23.85
N LYS A 170 15.17 7.65 -23.90
CA LYS A 170 15.88 7.14 -22.72
C LYS A 170 15.79 8.19 -21.61
N ALA A 171 15.07 7.87 -20.55
CA ALA A 171 15.22 8.57 -19.29
C ALA A 171 16.64 8.38 -18.77
N ARG A 172 17.18 9.44 -18.14
CA ARG A 172 18.43 9.32 -17.38
C ARG A 172 18.23 8.49 -16.10
N GLU A 173 16.99 8.22 -15.75
CA GLU A 173 16.55 7.56 -14.51
C GLU A 173 15.55 6.43 -14.83
N PRO A 174 15.69 5.24 -14.22
CA PRO A 174 14.89 4.05 -14.56
C PRO A 174 13.39 4.14 -14.23
N ALA A 175 12.98 5.05 -13.34
CA ALA A 175 11.58 5.20 -12.89
C ALA A 175 10.74 6.18 -13.72
N PHE A 176 11.28 6.70 -14.82
CA PHE A 176 10.62 7.70 -15.67
C PHE A 176 10.38 7.19 -17.08
N LEU A 177 9.14 7.31 -17.54
CA LEU A 177 8.81 7.27 -18.96
C LEU A 177 8.65 8.70 -19.49
N TYR A 178 8.85 8.89 -20.79
CA TYR A 178 8.42 10.11 -21.46
C TYR A 178 7.22 9.81 -22.33
N ALA A 179 6.31 10.77 -22.41
CA ALA A 179 5.18 10.69 -23.32
C ALA A 179 5.02 11.96 -24.14
N ALA A 180 4.72 11.79 -25.42
CA ALA A 180 4.30 12.86 -26.31
C ALA A 180 2.86 13.29 -25.94
N PRO A 181 2.60 14.56 -25.62
CA PRO A 181 1.26 15.04 -25.31
C PRO A 181 0.34 14.90 -26.52
N PHE A 182 -0.87 14.39 -26.30
CA PHE A 182 -1.86 14.24 -27.36
C PHE A 182 -2.26 15.59 -27.97
N GLU A 183 -2.20 16.68 -27.19
CA GLU A 183 -2.39 18.05 -27.67
C GLU A 183 -1.38 18.44 -28.76
N SER A 184 -0.10 18.03 -28.62
CA SER A 184 0.94 18.27 -29.62
C SER A 184 0.61 17.56 -30.93
N LEU A 185 0.01 16.36 -30.88
CA LEU A 185 -0.41 15.62 -32.08
C LEU A 185 -1.58 16.31 -32.79
N MET A 186 -2.57 16.77 -32.02
CA MET A 186 -3.76 17.47 -32.55
C MET A 186 -3.43 18.80 -33.22
N ALA A 187 -2.26 19.39 -32.93
CA ALA A 187 -1.78 20.59 -33.63
C ALA A 187 -1.41 20.31 -35.11
N HIS A 188 -1.14 19.06 -35.49
CA HIS A 188 -0.85 18.69 -36.87
C HIS A 188 -2.14 18.48 -37.67
N ARG A 189 -2.34 19.30 -38.71
CA ARG A 189 -3.56 19.29 -39.53
C ARG A 189 -3.84 17.94 -40.18
N ASP A 190 -2.82 17.23 -40.64
CA ASP A 190 -2.99 15.95 -41.32
C ASP A 190 -3.36 14.82 -40.35
N PHE A 191 -2.79 14.82 -39.14
CA PHE A 191 -3.19 13.91 -38.05
C PHE A 191 -4.67 14.12 -37.67
N ALA A 192 -5.04 15.37 -37.41
CA ALA A 192 -6.42 15.72 -37.05
C ALA A 192 -7.41 15.37 -38.17
N ARG A 193 -7.03 15.56 -39.45
CA ARG A 193 -7.83 15.17 -40.61
C ARG A 193 -8.04 13.66 -40.67
N LEU A 194 -6.99 12.85 -40.49
CA LEU A 194 -7.09 11.39 -40.53
C LEU A 194 -8.02 10.84 -39.43
N LEU A 195 -7.92 11.36 -38.20
CA LEU A 195 -8.85 10.99 -37.12
C LEU A 195 -10.29 11.40 -37.44
N HIS A 196 -10.49 12.57 -38.03
CA HIS A 196 -11.81 13.06 -38.41
C HIS A 196 -12.45 12.23 -39.53
N ASP A 197 -11.67 11.92 -40.57
CA ASP A 197 -12.15 11.22 -41.77
C ASP A 197 -12.45 9.73 -41.50
N ASP A 198 -11.72 9.09 -40.57
CA ASP A 198 -11.93 7.68 -40.22
C ASP A 198 -13.05 7.46 -39.20
N MET A 199 -13.46 8.49 -38.46
CA MET A 199 -14.61 8.38 -37.57
C MET A 199 -15.89 8.14 -38.39
N PRO A 200 -16.69 7.12 -38.05
CA PRO A 200 -17.90 6.82 -38.80
C PRO A 200 -18.84 8.02 -38.62
N ALA A 201 -19.08 8.75 -39.71
CA ALA A 201 -20.07 9.81 -39.79
C ALA A 201 -21.50 9.23 -39.66
N ALA A 202 -21.80 8.64 -38.50
CA ALA A 202 -23.15 8.30 -38.09
C ALA A 202 -23.87 9.58 -37.66
N ARG A 203 -24.06 10.49 -38.62
CA ARG A 203 -25.23 11.38 -38.79
C ARG A 203 -25.09 12.47 -39.86
N LEU A 204 -24.20 12.36 -40.85
CA LEU A 204 -24.18 13.35 -41.97
C LEU A 204 -24.56 12.80 -43.35
N ARG A 205 -24.60 11.47 -43.56
CA ARG A 205 -25.03 10.89 -44.85
C ARG A 205 -26.53 10.62 -45.01
N ARG A 206 -27.34 10.64 -43.94
CA ARG A 206 -28.82 10.59 -44.05
C ARG A 206 -29.48 11.97 -44.26
N LEU A 207 -28.71 13.06 -44.20
CA LEU A 207 -29.20 14.42 -44.41
C LEU A 207 -28.92 14.96 -45.83
N TRP A 208 -27.95 14.39 -46.55
CA TRP A 208 -27.64 14.83 -47.92
C TRP A 208 -28.63 14.34 -48.99
N THR A 209 -29.37 13.26 -48.74
CA THR A 209 -30.45 12.82 -49.65
C THR A 209 -31.74 13.62 -49.49
N TRP A 210 -31.91 14.35 -48.39
CA TRP A 210 -33.06 15.24 -48.14
C TRP A 210 -32.84 16.68 -48.61
N LEU A 211 -31.61 17.06 -48.99
CA LEU A 211 -31.26 18.43 -49.36
C LEU A 211 -31.62 18.83 -50.80
N ILE A 212 -32.15 17.93 -51.62
CA ILE A 212 -32.58 18.26 -52.99
C ILE A 212 -34.06 18.69 -53.05
N THR A 213 -34.87 18.49 -52.00
CA THR A 213 -36.32 18.78 -52.01
C THR A 213 -36.83 19.78 -50.95
N GLY A 214 -35.97 20.32 -50.09
CA GLY A 214 -36.40 21.01 -48.85
C GLY A 214 -36.09 22.51 -48.71
N GLY A 215 -35.87 23.26 -49.80
CA GLY A 215 -35.44 24.68 -49.74
C GLY A 215 -36.40 25.66 -49.02
N VAL A 216 -37.62 25.24 -48.67
CA VAL A 216 -38.62 26.09 -47.98
C VAL A 216 -38.77 25.73 -46.49
N LEU A 217 -38.31 24.55 -46.04
CA LEU A 217 -38.40 24.12 -44.64
C LEU A 217 -37.21 24.58 -43.77
N VAL A 218 -36.10 24.97 -44.39
CA VAL A 218 -34.86 25.37 -43.69
C VAL A 218 -35.07 26.64 -42.85
N THR A 219 -35.88 27.60 -43.31
CA THR A 219 -36.12 28.85 -42.55
C THR A 219 -36.97 28.61 -41.30
N ALA A 220 -37.94 27.70 -41.36
CA ALA A 220 -38.75 27.32 -40.21
C ALA A 220 -37.97 26.44 -39.22
N ALA A 221 -37.11 25.54 -39.71
CA ALA A 221 -36.26 24.71 -38.86
C ALA A 221 -35.10 25.48 -38.21
N VAL A 222 -34.58 26.54 -38.83
CA VAL A 222 -33.59 27.44 -38.21
C VAL A 222 -34.22 28.26 -37.08
N LEU A 223 -35.46 28.72 -37.24
CA LEU A 223 -36.22 29.36 -36.16
C LEU A 223 -36.56 28.36 -35.04
N LEU A 224 -36.91 27.11 -35.37
CA LEU A 224 -37.15 26.06 -34.38
C LEU A 224 -35.86 25.59 -33.67
N ALA A 225 -34.72 25.55 -34.36
CA ALA A 225 -33.41 25.19 -33.79
C ALA A 225 -32.79 26.33 -32.97
N ALA A 226 -33.17 27.59 -33.24
CA ALA A 226 -32.86 28.71 -32.35
C ALA A 226 -33.68 28.66 -31.05
N LEU A 227 -34.88 28.07 -31.08
CA LEU A 227 -35.74 27.80 -29.92
C LEU A 227 -35.36 26.49 -29.20
N ILE A 228 -34.85 25.50 -29.91
CA ILE A 228 -34.30 24.25 -29.38
C ILE A 228 -32.78 24.37 -29.37
N ARG A 229 -32.23 25.23 -28.51
CA ARG A 229 -30.82 25.08 -28.12
C ARG A 229 -30.72 23.68 -27.49
N PRO A 230 -29.98 22.72 -28.07
CA PRO A 230 -29.64 21.52 -27.32
C PRO A 230 -28.96 22.03 -26.04
N PRO A 231 -29.34 21.55 -24.84
CA PRO A 231 -28.59 21.89 -23.65
C PRO A 231 -27.14 21.56 -23.98
N LEU A 232 -26.30 22.60 -23.99
CA LEU A 232 -24.86 22.46 -24.12
C LEU A 232 -24.49 21.31 -23.19
N LEU A 233 -23.82 20.28 -23.72
CA LEU A 233 -23.18 19.26 -22.89
C LEU A 233 -22.39 20.03 -21.85
N SER A 234 -22.94 20.10 -20.63
CA SER A 234 -22.37 20.86 -19.54
C SER A 234 -21.01 20.25 -19.27
N GLU A 235 -19.96 20.96 -19.63
CA GLU A 235 -18.61 20.62 -19.20
C GLU A 235 -18.64 20.68 -17.67
N CYS A 236 -18.67 19.51 -17.04
CA CYS A 236 -18.65 19.44 -15.57
C CYS A 236 -17.43 20.23 -15.07
N PRO A 237 -17.60 21.10 -14.06
CA PRO A 237 -16.45 21.69 -13.39
C PRO A 237 -15.55 20.57 -12.83
N PRO A 238 -14.24 20.81 -12.71
CA PRO A 238 -13.35 19.85 -12.05
C PRO A 238 -13.84 19.64 -10.60
N PRO A 239 -13.90 18.39 -10.11
CA PRO A 239 -14.30 18.13 -8.73
C PRO A 239 -13.28 18.72 -7.76
N VAL A 240 -13.77 19.16 -6.60
CA VAL A 240 -12.92 19.50 -5.45
C VAL A 240 -12.27 18.22 -4.92
N GLU A 241 -10.98 18.25 -4.58
CA GLU A 241 -10.29 17.10 -3.99
C GLU A 241 -10.28 17.22 -2.47
N LEU A 242 -10.89 16.26 -1.79
CA LEU A 242 -10.92 16.13 -0.34
C LEU A 242 -9.99 14.99 0.09
N VAL A 243 -9.00 15.30 0.92
CA VAL A 243 -8.03 14.33 1.43
C VAL A 243 -8.47 13.90 2.84
N VAL A 244 -8.66 12.60 3.03
CA VAL A 244 -9.02 11.98 4.32
C VAL A 244 -7.84 11.13 4.79
N SER A 245 -7.40 11.32 6.03
CA SER A 245 -6.45 10.43 6.70
C SER A 245 -7.19 9.53 7.68
N THR A 246 -6.81 8.26 7.75
CA THR A 246 -7.41 7.27 8.66
C THR A 246 -6.41 6.16 9.02
N SER A 247 -6.81 5.23 9.89
CA SER A 247 -6.02 4.06 10.28
C SER A 247 -6.03 2.98 9.18
N ALA A 248 -5.06 2.06 9.24
CA ALA A 248 -5.04 0.89 8.36
C ALA A 248 -6.31 0.03 8.51
N ASP A 249 -6.85 -0.08 9.73
CA ASP A 249 -8.03 -0.88 10.05
C ASP A 249 -9.33 -0.28 9.49
N GLN A 250 -9.44 1.05 9.38
CA GLN A 250 -10.62 1.70 8.81
C GLN A 250 -10.58 1.89 7.30
N ARG A 251 -9.40 1.86 6.68
CA ARG A 251 -9.24 2.20 5.27
C ARG A 251 -10.17 1.41 4.34
N PRO A 252 -10.31 0.07 4.43
CA PRO A 252 -11.19 -0.67 3.51
C PRO A 252 -12.66 -0.25 3.61
N ALA A 253 -13.15 -0.03 4.84
CA ALA A 253 -14.49 0.46 5.12
C ALA A 253 -14.72 1.87 4.55
N LEU A 254 -13.77 2.78 4.79
CA LEU A 254 -13.86 4.16 4.31
C LEU A 254 -13.68 4.28 2.80
N ASP A 255 -12.81 3.50 2.16
CA ASP A 255 -12.69 3.49 0.70
C ASP A 255 -14.04 3.15 0.03
N THR A 256 -14.79 2.19 0.58
CA THR A 256 -16.12 1.81 0.12
C THR A 256 -17.15 2.93 0.39
N ALA A 257 -17.24 3.41 1.64
CA ALA A 257 -18.19 4.46 2.02
C ALA A 257 -17.95 5.77 1.24
N MET A 258 -16.69 6.17 1.02
CA MET A 258 -16.37 7.36 0.24
C MET A 258 -16.70 7.21 -1.24
N ALA A 259 -16.59 6.00 -1.80
CA ALA A 259 -17.01 5.73 -3.18
C ALA A 259 -18.52 5.91 -3.35
N GLU A 260 -19.31 5.44 -2.38
CA GLU A 260 -20.76 5.64 -2.35
C GLU A 260 -21.14 7.11 -2.20
N TYR A 261 -20.54 7.83 -1.24
CA TYR A 261 -20.74 9.27 -1.09
C TYR A 261 -20.47 10.04 -2.40
N VAL A 262 -19.36 9.75 -3.08
CA VAL A 262 -19.03 10.40 -4.37
C VAL A 262 -20.05 10.06 -5.45
N ASP A 263 -20.53 8.81 -5.52
CA ASP A 263 -21.54 8.37 -6.48
C ASP A 263 -22.90 9.06 -6.22
N GLU A 264 -23.32 9.21 -4.96
CA GLU A 264 -24.55 9.92 -4.56
C GLU A 264 -24.48 11.41 -4.91
N ARG A 265 -23.39 12.08 -4.53
CA ARG A 265 -23.18 13.50 -4.86
C ARG A 265 -23.16 13.74 -6.37
N ALA A 266 -22.60 12.81 -7.14
CA ALA A 266 -22.66 12.86 -8.60
C ALA A 266 -24.10 12.71 -9.13
N GLY A 267 -24.93 11.88 -8.49
CA GLY A 267 -26.35 11.74 -8.81
C GLY A 267 -27.15 13.03 -8.63
N GLU A 268 -26.95 13.70 -7.50
CA GLU A 268 -27.61 14.97 -7.15
C GLU A 268 -27.20 16.13 -8.08
N ALA A 269 -25.93 16.16 -8.50
CA ALA A 269 -25.38 17.18 -9.37
C ALA A 269 -25.50 16.85 -10.88
N GLY A 270 -26.46 16.01 -11.26
CA GLY A 270 -26.77 15.75 -12.67
C GLY A 270 -25.65 14.98 -13.40
N GLN A 271 -25.04 14.00 -12.74
CA GLN A 271 -23.91 13.15 -13.19
C GLN A 271 -22.53 13.81 -13.20
N CYS A 272 -22.41 15.06 -12.75
CA CYS A 272 -21.12 15.69 -12.49
C CYS A 272 -20.73 15.45 -11.03
N ALA A 273 -19.65 14.73 -10.75
CA ALA A 273 -19.15 14.61 -9.38
C ALA A 273 -18.64 15.98 -8.91
N PRO A 274 -19.23 16.60 -7.88
CA PRO A 274 -18.76 17.89 -7.36
C PRO A 274 -17.48 17.75 -6.53
N VAL A 275 -17.26 16.55 -5.98
CA VAL A 275 -16.17 16.22 -5.07
C VAL A 275 -15.51 14.90 -5.49
N ARG A 276 -14.23 14.77 -5.16
CA ARG A 276 -13.47 13.54 -5.18
C ARG A 276 -12.84 13.38 -3.81
N VAL A 277 -12.98 12.20 -3.22
CA VAL A 277 -12.35 11.89 -1.93
C VAL A 277 -11.15 10.97 -2.16
N SER A 278 -10.04 11.27 -1.51
CA SER A 278 -8.81 10.50 -1.49
C SER A 278 -8.54 10.05 -0.05
N VAL A 279 -8.73 8.76 0.25
CA VAL A 279 -8.45 8.18 1.57
C VAL A 279 -7.01 7.68 1.62
N GLY A 280 -6.27 8.07 2.65
CA GLY A 280 -4.87 7.70 2.85
C GLY A 280 -4.58 7.22 4.27
N VAL A 281 -3.55 6.39 4.38
CA VAL A 281 -2.95 5.94 5.64
C VAL A 281 -1.52 6.47 5.64
N ALA A 282 -1.14 7.21 6.68
CA ALA A 282 0.16 7.85 6.82
C ALA A 282 0.96 7.17 7.95
N GLY A 283 1.06 5.83 7.88
CA GLY A 283 1.65 4.98 8.92
C GLY A 283 0.62 4.49 9.95
N GLY A 284 1.13 4.01 11.09
CA GLY A 284 0.31 3.60 12.24
C GLY A 284 -0.26 4.79 13.01
N ALA A 285 -1.10 4.52 14.01
CA ALA A 285 -1.76 5.54 14.82
C ALA A 285 -0.77 6.56 15.42
N GLN A 286 0.36 6.09 15.97
CA GLN A 286 1.41 6.98 16.49
C GLN A 286 2.05 7.85 15.40
N ASP A 287 2.27 7.32 14.20
CA ASP A 287 2.91 8.06 13.11
C ASP A 287 2.03 9.22 12.66
N VAL A 288 0.71 8.97 12.52
CA VAL A 288 -0.26 10.02 12.17
C VAL A 288 -0.29 11.11 13.24
N ARG A 289 -0.31 10.75 14.53
CA ARG A 289 -0.26 11.73 15.63
C ARG A 289 1.03 12.54 15.60
N ALA A 290 2.19 11.89 15.44
CA ALA A 290 3.47 12.57 15.32
C ALA A 290 3.52 13.52 14.12
N LEU A 291 2.92 13.14 12.98
CA LEU A 291 2.81 13.99 11.80
C LEU A 291 1.91 15.21 12.06
N LEU A 292 0.74 15.01 12.67
CA LEU A 292 -0.17 16.11 13.03
C LEU A 292 0.48 17.06 14.04
N ALA A 293 1.15 16.50 15.06
CA ALA A 293 1.85 17.27 16.08
C ALA A 293 2.93 18.16 15.46
N ARG A 294 3.59 17.73 14.38
CA ARG A 294 4.62 18.49 13.65
C ARG A 294 4.08 19.35 12.50
N GLY A 295 2.78 19.51 12.35
CA GLY A 295 2.22 20.32 11.25
C GLY A 295 2.37 19.67 9.86
N TRP A 296 2.42 18.34 9.82
CA TRP A 296 2.59 17.52 8.62
C TRP A 296 3.92 17.81 7.89
N GLU A 297 4.97 18.04 8.66
CA GLU A 297 6.35 18.21 8.20
C GLU A 297 7.14 16.92 8.48
N GLY A 298 7.90 16.44 7.49
CA GLY A 298 8.70 15.23 7.62
C GLY A 298 9.99 15.47 8.38
N GLU A 299 10.65 14.39 8.82
CA GLU A 299 11.93 14.46 9.56
C GLU A 299 13.13 14.88 8.69
N GLY A 300 12.94 14.95 7.37
CA GLY A 300 13.98 15.38 6.44
C GLY A 300 14.28 16.88 6.57
N GLN A 301 15.55 17.22 6.77
CA GLN A 301 16.06 18.58 6.60
C GLN A 301 15.50 19.21 5.31
N GLU A 302 15.09 20.47 5.40
CA GLU A 302 14.70 21.34 4.29
C GLU A 302 15.81 21.41 3.22
N LEU A 303 15.94 20.39 2.39
CA LEU A 303 16.51 20.53 1.06
C LEU A 303 15.48 21.33 0.27
N GLU A 304 15.65 22.66 0.27
CA GLU A 304 14.86 23.69 -0.42
C GLU A 304 13.84 23.12 -1.43
N GLY A 305 12.62 22.83 -0.95
CA GLY A 305 11.45 22.55 -1.79
C GLY A 305 11.03 21.09 -1.97
N TYR A 306 11.70 20.10 -1.37
CA TYR A 306 11.24 18.70 -1.40
C TYR A 306 10.63 18.26 -0.06
N ARG A 307 9.31 18.12 -0.02
CA ARG A 307 8.61 17.40 1.06
C ARG A 307 8.83 15.90 0.87
N ASP A 308 9.00 15.16 1.95
CA ASP A 308 8.96 13.70 1.92
C ASP A 308 7.60 13.25 1.35
N LEU A 309 7.66 12.58 0.19
CA LEU A 309 6.49 12.25 -0.62
C LEU A 309 5.78 10.98 -0.13
N THR A 310 6.36 10.27 0.85
CA THR A 310 5.81 9.05 1.46
C THR A 310 4.60 9.37 2.36
N MET A 311 4.61 10.53 3.03
CA MET A 311 3.56 10.96 3.98
C MET A 311 2.24 11.40 3.33
N GLY A 312 2.20 11.56 1.99
CA GLY A 312 1.02 12.02 1.27
C GLY A 312 0.69 13.52 1.45
N PRO A 313 -0.37 14.02 0.80
CA PRO A 313 -0.82 15.41 0.96
C PRO A 313 -1.39 15.64 2.37
N ARG A 314 -1.44 16.91 2.79
CA ARG A 314 -2.09 17.30 4.06
C ARG A 314 -3.57 16.90 4.03
N PRO A 315 -4.06 16.17 5.03
CA PRO A 315 -5.47 15.80 5.10
C PRO A 315 -6.34 17.01 5.49
N HIS A 316 -7.53 17.11 4.93
CA HIS A 316 -8.56 18.05 5.36
C HIS A 316 -9.43 17.44 6.47
N VAL A 317 -9.54 16.12 6.49
CA VAL A 317 -10.30 15.34 7.49
C VAL A 317 -9.40 14.23 8.03
N TRP A 318 -9.43 14.02 9.33
CA TRP A 318 -8.86 12.86 10.01
C TRP A 318 -9.98 12.06 10.66
N LEU A 319 -9.99 10.75 10.39
CA LEU A 319 -10.93 9.79 10.97
C LEU A 319 -10.13 8.76 11.77
N PRO A 320 -9.72 9.08 13.02
CA PRO A 320 -9.02 8.12 13.87
C PRO A 320 -9.94 6.99 14.31
N ASP A 321 -9.35 5.93 14.88
CA ASP A 321 -10.11 4.81 15.44
C ASP A 321 -10.90 5.23 16.67
N SER A 322 -10.32 6.12 17.48
CA SER A 322 -10.96 6.62 18.69
C SER A 322 -10.48 8.01 19.04
N SER A 323 -11.31 8.73 19.79
CA SER A 323 -10.95 9.94 20.53
C SER A 323 -9.77 9.74 21.50
N ALA A 324 -9.40 8.51 21.83
CA ALA A 324 -8.11 8.18 22.45
C ALA A 324 -6.90 8.75 21.67
N ASP A 325 -6.95 8.76 20.34
CA ASP A 325 -5.89 9.35 19.50
C ASP A 325 -5.84 10.87 19.62
N LEU A 326 -7.00 11.52 19.76
CA LEU A 326 -7.08 12.97 20.00
C LEU A 326 -6.46 13.32 21.37
N ALA A 327 -6.81 12.56 22.39
CA ALA A 327 -6.27 12.74 23.74
C ALA A 327 -4.74 12.60 23.79
N LEU A 328 -4.19 11.59 23.10
CA LEU A 328 -2.74 11.42 22.98
C LEU A 328 -2.10 12.55 22.18
N LEU A 329 -2.71 12.98 21.08
CA LEU A 329 -2.21 14.09 20.26
C LEU A 329 -2.16 15.42 21.03
N GLU A 330 -3.20 15.72 21.81
CA GLU A 330 -3.22 16.91 22.69
C GLU A 330 -2.06 16.88 23.69
N HIS A 331 -1.72 15.71 24.23
CA HIS A 331 -0.58 15.54 25.11
C HIS A 331 0.78 15.68 24.38
N GLU A 332 0.88 15.22 23.13
CA GLU A 332 2.11 15.25 22.32
C GLU A 332 2.42 16.64 21.73
N THR A 333 1.43 17.53 21.61
CA THR A 333 1.53 18.84 20.92
C THR A 333 2.08 19.99 21.78
N GLU A 334 2.55 19.73 22.99
CA GLU A 334 3.18 20.74 23.85
C GLU A 334 4.48 21.30 23.22
N GLY A 335 4.39 22.32 22.37
CA GLY A 335 5.54 23.07 21.83
C GLY A 335 5.64 23.20 20.31
N SER A 336 4.68 22.70 19.55
CA SER A 336 4.66 22.77 18.07
C SER A 336 3.49 23.63 17.54
N ALA A 337 3.44 23.86 16.23
CA ALA A 337 2.35 24.58 15.55
C ALA A 337 1.46 23.60 14.76
N PRO A 338 0.62 22.79 15.44
CA PRO A 338 -0.29 21.85 14.77
C PRO A 338 -1.35 22.58 13.93
N PRO A 339 -2.07 21.88 13.02
CA PRO A 339 -3.31 22.43 12.47
C PRO A 339 -4.30 22.75 13.58
N GLU A 340 -5.25 23.65 13.33
CA GLU A 340 -6.42 23.77 14.20
C GLU A 340 -7.29 22.53 14.01
N ILE A 341 -7.59 21.85 15.12
CA ILE A 341 -8.30 20.58 15.16
C ILE A 341 -9.72 20.85 15.65
N VAL A 342 -10.72 20.46 14.86
CA VAL A 342 -12.14 20.58 15.23
C VAL A 342 -12.75 19.18 15.29
N ASP A 343 -12.97 18.69 16.51
CA ASP A 343 -13.72 17.45 16.77
C ASP A 343 -15.23 17.70 16.63
N HIS A 344 -15.86 17.02 15.67
CA HIS A 344 -17.30 17.11 15.42
C HIS A 344 -18.11 16.00 16.10
N GLY A 345 -17.47 15.09 16.84
CA GLY A 345 -18.12 13.95 17.48
C GLY A 345 -17.94 12.63 16.74
N SER A 346 -18.35 11.57 17.41
CA SER A 346 -18.31 10.17 16.94
C SER A 346 -19.28 9.94 15.79
N THR A 347 -18.80 9.36 14.68
CA THR A 347 -19.67 8.98 13.56
C THR A 347 -20.29 7.61 13.77
N ARG A 348 -19.50 6.67 14.28
CA ARG A 348 -19.87 5.27 14.49
C ARG A 348 -19.03 4.69 15.62
N VAL A 349 -19.40 3.50 16.09
CA VAL A 349 -18.72 2.82 17.18
C VAL A 349 -18.38 1.39 16.75
N THR A 350 -17.26 0.84 17.22
CA THR A 350 -17.03 -0.61 17.16
C THR A 350 -16.50 -1.12 18.51
N PRO A 351 -17.13 -2.16 19.08
CA PRO A 351 -16.67 -2.74 20.33
C PRO A 351 -15.33 -3.45 20.20
N LEU A 352 -14.56 -3.39 21.27
CA LEU A 352 -13.35 -4.18 21.43
C LEU A 352 -13.69 -5.56 21.99
N VAL A 353 -13.20 -6.59 21.32
CA VAL A 353 -13.55 -7.99 21.58
C VAL A 353 -12.32 -8.87 21.63
N VAL A 354 -12.45 -10.00 22.28
CA VAL A 354 -11.57 -11.15 22.03
C VAL A 354 -12.28 -12.11 21.09
N ALA A 355 -11.61 -12.41 19.97
CA ALA A 355 -12.09 -13.31 18.94
C ALA A 355 -11.40 -14.67 19.08
N TYR A 356 -12.10 -15.80 19.05
CA TYR A 356 -11.46 -17.11 19.17
C TYR A 356 -12.15 -18.19 18.34
N PRO A 357 -11.47 -19.29 18.00
CA PRO A 357 -11.97 -20.25 17.03
C PRO A 357 -13.25 -20.93 17.51
N ARG A 358 -14.27 -20.98 16.65
CA ARG A 358 -15.57 -21.61 16.96
C ARG A 358 -15.46 -23.09 17.32
N ALA A 359 -14.41 -23.76 16.85
CA ALA A 359 -14.13 -25.16 17.12
C ALA A 359 -13.87 -25.46 18.60
N VAL A 360 -13.40 -24.47 19.38
CA VAL A 360 -13.13 -24.61 20.82
C VAL A 360 -14.44 -24.72 21.63
N GLY A 361 -15.56 -24.29 21.06
CA GLY A 361 -16.81 -24.11 21.80
C GLY A 361 -16.82 -22.78 22.58
N GLY A 362 -17.91 -22.47 23.27
CA GLY A 362 -17.95 -21.29 24.14
C GLY A 362 -17.07 -21.52 25.37
N VAL A 363 -16.23 -20.54 25.70
CA VAL A 363 -15.43 -20.55 26.93
C VAL A 363 -16.28 -19.88 28.02
N ASP A 364 -16.70 -20.63 29.05
CA ASP A 364 -17.71 -20.16 30.02
C ASP A 364 -17.35 -18.81 30.70
N ALA A 365 -16.06 -18.55 30.92
CA ALA A 365 -15.56 -17.30 31.50
C ALA A 365 -15.52 -16.13 30.49
N CYS A 366 -15.60 -16.41 29.20
CA CYS A 366 -15.77 -15.41 28.14
C CYS A 366 -17.25 -15.35 27.78
N ALA A 367 -17.91 -14.28 28.19
CA ALA A 367 -19.34 -14.13 28.04
C ALA A 367 -19.77 -14.42 26.59
N PRO A 368 -20.68 -15.39 26.38
CA PRO A 368 -21.19 -15.66 25.04
C PRO A 368 -22.05 -14.49 24.56
N ILE A 369 -22.22 -14.43 23.25
CA ILE A 369 -23.11 -13.49 22.54
C ILE A 369 -24.46 -13.40 23.27
N GLY A 370 -24.76 -12.26 23.90
CA GLY A 370 -26.03 -12.02 24.61
C GLY A 370 -25.95 -11.91 26.13
N ALA A 371 -24.78 -12.17 26.74
CA ALA A 371 -24.56 -12.10 28.19
C ALA A 371 -23.79 -10.83 28.61
N ASP A 372 -23.80 -10.53 29.92
CA ASP A 372 -22.99 -9.45 30.50
C ASP A 372 -21.51 -9.67 30.14
N PRO A 373 -20.77 -8.62 29.74
CA PRO A 373 -19.39 -8.75 29.28
C PRO A 373 -18.51 -9.40 30.36
N ALA A 374 -17.53 -10.19 29.93
CA ALA A 374 -16.65 -10.89 30.86
C ALA A 374 -15.52 -9.99 31.38
N GLY A 375 -15.14 -10.18 32.65
CA GLY A 375 -13.94 -9.55 33.18
C GLY A 375 -12.71 -9.91 32.35
N VAL A 376 -11.90 -8.92 31.99
CA VAL A 376 -10.69 -9.10 31.15
C VAL A 376 -9.78 -10.20 31.70
N SER A 377 -9.56 -10.21 33.02
CA SER A 377 -8.72 -11.21 33.68
C SER A 377 -9.27 -12.64 33.51
N ASP A 378 -10.56 -12.81 33.77
CA ASP A 378 -11.20 -14.12 33.79
C ASP A 378 -11.26 -14.74 32.38
N CYS A 379 -11.62 -13.94 31.38
CA CYS A 379 -11.70 -14.41 30.01
C CYS A 379 -10.30 -14.73 29.42
N LEU A 380 -9.32 -13.85 29.57
CA LEU A 380 -7.97 -14.11 29.06
C LEU A 380 -7.30 -15.31 29.76
N GLY A 381 -7.51 -15.46 31.07
CA GLY A 381 -7.05 -16.62 31.82
C GLY A 381 -7.66 -17.92 31.31
N ALA A 382 -8.98 -17.95 31.11
CA ALA A 382 -9.69 -19.14 30.64
C ALA A 382 -9.29 -19.54 29.21
N LEU A 383 -9.08 -18.57 28.30
CA LEU A 383 -8.56 -18.87 26.95
C LEU A 383 -7.18 -19.54 27.01
N GLY A 384 -6.31 -19.10 27.93
CA GLY A 384 -5.02 -19.74 28.16
C GLY A 384 -5.14 -21.15 28.74
N GLU A 385 -6.10 -21.39 29.64
CA GLU A 385 -6.39 -22.73 30.19
C GLU A 385 -6.90 -23.71 29.12
N GLU A 386 -7.64 -23.22 28.12
CA GLU A 386 -8.04 -23.98 26.93
C GLU A 386 -6.89 -24.20 25.93
N GLY A 387 -5.68 -23.70 26.25
CA GLY A 387 -4.48 -23.89 25.44
C GLY A 387 -4.46 -23.06 24.16
N LEU A 388 -5.26 -21.97 24.12
CA LEU A 388 -5.23 -20.99 23.05
C LEU A 388 -4.06 -20.02 23.22
N LEU A 389 -3.42 -19.72 22.11
CA LEU A 389 -2.45 -18.65 21.98
C LEU A 389 -3.21 -17.33 21.84
N LEU A 390 -2.74 -16.27 22.46
CA LEU A 390 -3.32 -14.94 22.32
C LEU A 390 -2.48 -14.12 21.34
N ALA A 391 -3.16 -13.43 20.43
CA ALA A 391 -2.57 -12.52 19.47
C ALA A 391 -3.18 -11.12 19.64
N ARG A 392 -2.36 -10.09 19.46
CA ARG A 392 -2.77 -8.69 19.45
C ARG A 392 -1.90 -7.93 18.45
N PRO A 393 -2.44 -6.95 17.71
CA PRO A 393 -1.59 -6.05 16.92
C PRO A 393 -0.63 -5.26 17.82
N SER A 394 0.33 -4.56 17.21
CA SER A 394 1.22 -3.69 17.97
C SER A 394 0.44 -2.53 18.62
N PRO A 395 0.54 -2.32 19.95
CA PRO A 395 -0.06 -1.18 20.64
C PRO A 395 0.46 0.18 20.15
N ARG A 396 1.60 0.18 19.45
CA ARG A 396 2.20 1.39 18.90
C ARG A 396 1.47 1.87 17.64
N THR A 397 1.06 0.93 16.81
CA THR A 397 0.51 1.20 15.47
C THR A 397 -1.00 1.11 15.45
N SER A 398 -1.63 0.40 16.39
CA SER A 398 -3.08 0.22 16.47
C SER A 398 -3.65 0.76 17.78
N THR A 399 -4.61 1.69 17.67
CA THR A 399 -5.35 2.24 18.80
C THR A 399 -6.17 1.17 19.53
N SER A 400 -6.75 0.23 18.79
CA SER A 400 -7.47 -0.92 19.37
C SER A 400 -6.57 -1.80 20.25
N ALA A 401 -5.35 -2.09 19.78
CA ALA A 401 -4.36 -2.84 20.53
C ALA A 401 -3.90 -2.09 21.78
N LEU A 402 -3.75 -0.77 21.68
CA LEU A 402 -3.36 0.07 22.82
C LEU A 402 -4.42 0.04 23.94
N ILE A 403 -5.69 0.16 23.59
CA ILE A 403 -6.78 0.09 24.57
C ILE A 403 -6.85 -1.31 25.19
N HIS A 404 -6.73 -2.38 24.40
CA HIS A 404 -6.62 -3.75 24.93
C HIS A 404 -5.43 -3.93 25.88
N THR A 405 -4.27 -3.35 25.55
CA THR A 405 -3.07 -3.39 26.40
C THR A 405 -3.31 -2.72 27.74
N GLN A 406 -3.89 -1.52 27.72
CA GLN A 406 -4.20 -0.77 28.93
C GLN A 406 -5.19 -1.54 29.81
N ALA A 407 -6.22 -2.14 29.22
CA ALA A 407 -7.18 -2.97 29.93
C ALA A 407 -6.54 -4.21 30.55
N ALA A 408 -5.75 -4.97 29.77
CA ALA A 408 -5.04 -6.16 30.26
C ALA A 408 -4.10 -5.82 31.42
N TYR A 409 -3.30 -4.74 31.32
CA TYR A 409 -2.41 -4.33 32.39
C TYR A 409 -3.16 -3.85 33.63
N THR A 410 -4.32 -3.22 33.47
CA THR A 410 -5.12 -2.78 34.61
C THR A 410 -5.76 -3.96 35.33
N ALA A 411 -6.22 -4.97 34.59
CA ALA A 411 -6.89 -6.14 35.14
C ALA A 411 -5.90 -7.15 35.75
N LEU A 412 -4.78 -7.41 35.08
CA LEU A 412 -3.86 -8.50 35.38
C LEU A 412 -2.55 -8.05 36.03
N ALA A 413 -2.23 -6.75 35.98
CA ALA A 413 -1.05 -6.16 36.63
C ALA A 413 -1.40 -4.84 37.35
N PRO A 414 -2.41 -4.83 38.25
CA PRO A 414 -2.97 -3.60 38.83
C PRO A 414 -1.93 -2.81 39.64
N ASP A 415 -1.03 -3.51 40.34
CA ASP A 415 0.05 -2.90 41.12
C ASP A 415 1.18 -2.36 40.23
N GLY A 416 1.17 -2.71 38.94
CA GLY A 416 2.17 -2.27 37.96
C GLY A 416 3.56 -2.85 38.19
N GLY A 417 3.65 -4.01 38.85
CA GLY A 417 4.91 -4.73 39.03
C GLY A 417 5.48 -5.15 37.67
N GLU A 418 6.78 -4.91 37.46
CA GLU A 418 7.46 -5.21 36.19
C GLU A 418 7.36 -6.69 35.80
N GLU A 419 7.57 -7.60 36.76
CA GLU A 419 7.49 -9.05 36.54
C GLU A 419 6.08 -9.52 36.17
N GLU A 420 5.06 -8.97 36.82
CA GLU A 420 3.67 -9.29 36.52
C GLU A 420 3.27 -8.74 35.15
N THR A 421 3.64 -7.49 34.86
CA THR A 421 3.38 -6.85 33.56
C THR A 421 4.08 -7.63 32.43
N ARG A 422 5.30 -8.13 32.66
CA ARG A 422 6.02 -9.00 31.72
C ARG A 422 5.29 -10.33 31.48
N ARG A 423 4.78 -10.96 32.54
CA ARG A 423 3.96 -12.20 32.41
C ARG A 423 2.69 -11.94 31.61
N VAL A 424 2.02 -10.81 31.83
CA VAL A 424 0.83 -10.42 31.07
C VAL A 424 1.16 -10.16 29.62
N GLU A 425 2.23 -9.41 29.33
CA GLU A 425 2.65 -9.13 27.96
C GLU A 425 2.94 -10.42 27.19
N ALA A 426 3.79 -11.30 27.74
CA ALA A 426 4.11 -12.59 27.13
C ALA A 426 2.86 -13.46 26.89
N ALA A 427 1.87 -13.40 27.78
CA ALA A 427 0.63 -14.12 27.60
C ALA A 427 -0.19 -13.57 26.40
N VAL A 428 -0.35 -12.24 26.29
CA VAL A 428 -1.20 -11.60 25.27
C VAL A 428 -0.55 -11.50 23.88
N THR A 429 0.74 -11.78 23.75
CA THR A 429 1.49 -11.87 22.48
C THR A 429 1.98 -13.28 22.16
N SER A 430 1.50 -14.30 22.90
CA SER A 430 1.97 -15.69 22.81
C SER A 430 1.84 -16.35 21.44
N ALA A 431 0.95 -15.86 20.57
CA ALA A 431 0.85 -16.34 19.19
C ALA A 431 2.05 -15.92 18.31
N GLY A 432 2.83 -14.92 18.73
CA GLY A 432 3.96 -14.39 17.95
C GLY A 432 3.56 -13.70 16.65
N LEU A 433 2.27 -13.37 16.49
CA LEU A 433 1.75 -12.62 15.36
C LEU A 433 1.81 -11.13 15.70
N ASP A 434 2.55 -10.36 14.90
CA ASP A 434 2.58 -8.90 14.99
C ASP A 434 2.06 -8.30 13.68
N ALA A 435 1.33 -7.20 13.81
CA ALA A 435 0.62 -6.57 12.72
C ALA A 435 0.38 -5.10 13.04
N GLU A 436 0.26 -4.28 11.99
CA GLU A 436 -0.01 -2.85 12.13
C GLU A 436 -1.39 -2.58 12.75
N GLY A 437 -2.36 -3.46 12.50
CA GLY A 437 -3.76 -3.34 12.91
C GLY A 437 -4.49 -4.69 12.98
N GLY A 438 -5.73 -4.66 13.48
CA GLY A 438 -6.58 -5.83 13.66
C GLY A 438 -6.90 -6.56 12.35
N LEU A 439 -7.12 -5.84 11.24
CA LEU A 439 -7.38 -6.47 9.94
C LEU A 439 -6.14 -7.16 9.38
N ALA A 440 -4.96 -6.55 9.54
CA ALA A 440 -3.69 -7.14 9.13
C ALA A 440 -3.36 -8.40 9.94
N LEU A 441 -3.66 -8.40 11.25
CA LEU A 441 -3.51 -9.58 12.11
C LEU A 441 -4.43 -10.72 11.68
N LEU A 442 -5.70 -10.42 11.43
CA LEU A 442 -6.67 -11.40 10.94
C LEU A 442 -6.32 -11.90 9.52
N CYS A 443 -5.64 -11.09 8.71
CA CYS A 443 -5.12 -11.53 7.43
C CYS A 443 -3.99 -12.54 7.59
N ALA A 444 -3.03 -12.28 8.48
CA ALA A 444 -1.97 -13.23 8.80
C ALA A 444 -2.56 -14.57 9.27
N LEU A 445 -3.53 -14.51 10.18
CA LEU A 445 -4.26 -15.70 10.66
C LEU A 445 -4.93 -16.49 9.52
N ARG A 446 -5.56 -15.79 8.57
CA ARG A 446 -6.21 -16.41 7.39
C ARG A 446 -5.21 -17.10 6.47
N ARG A 447 -4.01 -16.53 6.30
CA ARG A 447 -3.01 -17.01 5.35
C ARG A 447 -2.21 -18.18 5.88
N ASP A 448 -1.85 -18.13 7.16
CA ASP A 448 -0.93 -19.10 7.75
C ASP A 448 -1.62 -20.41 8.13
N GLY A 449 -2.92 -20.37 8.45
CA GLY A 449 -3.88 -21.49 8.51
C GLY A 449 -3.59 -22.61 9.53
N SER A 450 -2.35 -22.81 9.94
CA SER A 450 -1.88 -23.93 10.76
C SER A 450 -2.15 -23.73 12.25
N ASP A 451 -2.20 -22.48 12.70
CA ASP A 451 -2.54 -22.12 14.09
C ASP A 451 -3.86 -21.35 14.22
N ALA A 452 -4.62 -21.22 13.13
CA ALA A 452 -5.91 -20.53 13.13
C ALA A 452 -6.89 -21.14 14.15
N ASP A 453 -6.90 -22.46 14.28
CA ASP A 453 -7.74 -23.20 15.23
C ASP A 453 -7.26 -23.11 16.70
N ARG A 454 -6.10 -22.49 16.95
CA ARG A 454 -5.46 -22.39 18.27
C ARG A 454 -5.17 -20.96 18.72
N THR A 455 -5.62 -19.97 17.96
CA THR A 455 -5.29 -18.56 18.23
C THR A 455 -6.54 -17.76 18.52
N ALA A 456 -6.57 -17.12 19.69
CA ALA A 456 -7.51 -16.06 20.00
C ALA A 456 -6.86 -14.69 19.70
N VAL A 457 -7.65 -13.75 19.22
CA VAL A 457 -7.21 -12.45 18.71
C VAL A 457 -7.94 -11.32 19.44
N LEU A 458 -7.17 -10.41 20.03
CA LEU A 458 -7.67 -9.14 20.58
C LEU A 458 -7.88 -8.15 19.42
N THR A 459 -9.13 -7.86 19.06
CA THR A 459 -9.50 -7.07 17.87
C THR A 459 -10.86 -6.38 18.02
N THR A 460 -11.44 -5.84 16.95
CA THR A 460 -12.76 -5.20 16.95
C THR A 460 -13.85 -6.16 16.48
N GLU A 461 -15.10 -5.95 16.92
CA GLU A 461 -16.25 -6.71 16.42
C GLU A 461 -16.35 -6.64 14.89
N GLN A 462 -16.16 -5.44 14.34
CA GLN A 462 -16.24 -5.19 12.90
C GLN A 462 -15.17 -5.96 12.12
N ALA A 463 -13.95 -6.06 12.66
CA ALA A 463 -12.87 -6.81 12.04
C ALA A 463 -13.17 -8.32 12.04
N VAL A 464 -13.77 -8.85 13.11
CA VAL A 464 -14.21 -10.25 13.18
C VAL A 464 -15.32 -10.52 12.16
N GLN A 465 -16.28 -9.61 12.01
CA GLN A 465 -17.36 -9.76 11.02
C GLN A 465 -16.79 -9.77 9.59
N THR A 466 -15.87 -8.84 9.30
CA THR A 466 -15.15 -8.80 8.01
C THR A 466 -14.35 -10.08 7.77
N TYR A 467 -13.73 -10.64 8.81
CA TYR A 467 -13.04 -11.92 8.73
C TYR A 467 -14.00 -13.06 8.39
N ASN A 468 -15.08 -13.18 9.18
CA ASN A 468 -16.03 -14.27 9.11
C ASN A 468 -16.82 -14.31 7.80
N SER A 469 -17.17 -13.15 7.24
CA SER A 469 -17.86 -13.05 5.94
C SER A 469 -16.96 -13.40 4.75
N GLY A 470 -15.64 -13.50 4.98
CA GLY A 470 -14.64 -13.68 3.92
C GLY A 470 -14.47 -12.45 3.02
N ALA A 471 -14.86 -11.27 3.50
CA ALA A 471 -14.57 -10.01 2.87
C ALA A 471 -13.05 -9.73 2.81
N ALA A 472 -12.68 -8.73 2.02
CA ALA A 472 -11.30 -8.30 1.91
C ALA A 472 -10.85 -7.64 3.23
N LEU A 473 -9.71 -8.08 3.78
CA LEU A 473 -9.13 -7.49 5.01
C LEU A 473 -8.10 -6.39 4.69
N GLY A 474 -7.82 -6.16 3.41
CA GLY A 474 -6.84 -5.17 2.98
C GLY A 474 -6.16 -5.54 1.66
N PRO A 475 -5.20 -4.73 1.19
CA PRO A 475 -4.54 -4.91 -0.10
C PRO A 475 -3.85 -6.29 -0.28
N GLY A 476 -3.35 -6.89 0.80
CA GLY A 476 -2.73 -8.23 0.81
C GLY A 476 -3.67 -9.40 1.13
N CYS A 477 -4.94 -9.12 1.44
CA CYS A 477 -5.97 -10.11 1.76
C CYS A 477 -7.24 -9.89 0.92
N PRO A 478 -7.29 -10.40 -0.32
CA PRO A 478 -8.50 -10.31 -1.13
C PRO A 478 -9.65 -11.10 -0.50
N ALA A 479 -10.87 -10.75 -0.88
CA ALA A 479 -12.06 -11.51 -0.50
C ALA A 479 -11.97 -12.95 -1.07
N ILE A 480 -12.44 -13.91 -0.28
CA ILE A 480 -12.41 -15.34 -0.64
C ILE A 480 -13.72 -15.83 -1.29
N GLY A 481 -14.69 -14.93 -1.49
CA GLY A 481 -15.93 -15.21 -2.24
C GLY A 481 -17.04 -15.90 -1.45
N GLY A 482 -16.92 -15.96 -0.12
CA GLY A 482 -17.91 -16.50 0.81
C GLY A 482 -17.35 -16.56 2.24
N PRO A 483 -18.14 -17.02 3.22
CA PRO A 483 -17.69 -17.16 4.61
C PRO A 483 -16.46 -18.05 4.75
N VAL A 484 -15.63 -17.77 5.75
CA VAL A 484 -14.47 -18.62 6.08
C VAL A 484 -14.91 -19.99 6.60
N ASP A 485 -14.09 -21.01 6.35
CA ASP A 485 -14.34 -22.38 6.83
C ASP A 485 -14.23 -22.49 8.37
N ALA A 486 -13.34 -21.68 8.97
CA ALA A 486 -13.10 -21.62 10.41
C ALA A 486 -13.46 -20.22 10.96
N PRO A 487 -14.75 -19.94 11.22
CA PRO A 487 -15.17 -18.66 11.75
C PRO A 487 -14.75 -18.48 13.22
N LEU A 488 -14.53 -17.24 13.61
CA LEU A 488 -14.25 -16.85 14.98
C LEU A 488 -15.54 -16.46 15.71
N PHE A 489 -15.64 -16.84 16.98
CA PHE A 489 -16.57 -16.20 17.92
C PHE A 489 -15.97 -14.89 18.41
N ALA A 490 -16.81 -13.90 18.71
CA ALA A 490 -16.42 -12.69 19.42
C ALA A 490 -17.03 -12.69 20.82
N ALA A 491 -16.24 -12.33 21.83
CA ALA A 491 -16.71 -12.08 23.19
C ALA A 491 -16.32 -10.66 23.62
N GLY A 492 -17.30 -9.93 24.17
CA GLY A 492 -17.09 -8.60 24.73
C GLY A 492 -16.32 -8.65 26.05
N LEU A 493 -15.56 -7.60 26.34
CA LEU A 493 -14.72 -7.49 27.53
C LEU A 493 -15.22 -6.34 28.43
N GLU A 494 -15.46 -6.63 29.71
CA GLU A 494 -15.97 -5.66 30.67
C GLU A 494 -14.91 -4.61 31.00
N GLY A 495 -15.31 -3.34 31.01
CA GLY A 495 -14.43 -2.22 31.34
C GLY A 495 -13.41 -1.88 30.25
N VAL A 496 -13.51 -2.52 29.08
CA VAL A 496 -12.79 -2.12 27.87
C VAL A 496 -13.67 -1.15 27.10
N ALA A 497 -13.07 -0.04 26.66
CA ALA A 497 -13.81 0.99 25.95
C ALA A 497 -13.90 0.68 24.46
N ASP A 498 -15.00 1.12 23.84
CA ASP A 498 -15.24 0.97 22.42
C ASP A 498 -14.45 2.01 21.60
N LEU A 499 -14.26 1.73 20.31
CA LEU A 499 -13.68 2.67 19.35
C LEU A 499 -14.79 3.58 18.79
N ASP A 500 -14.69 4.88 19.02
CA ASP A 500 -15.77 5.85 18.77
C ASP A 500 -15.63 6.67 17.46
N HIS A 501 -14.64 6.38 16.62
CA HIS A 501 -14.48 6.91 15.26
C HIS A 501 -14.93 8.38 15.04
N PRO A 502 -14.30 9.35 15.71
CA PRO A 502 -14.69 10.74 15.61
C PRO A 502 -14.41 11.33 14.22
N PHE A 503 -15.23 12.29 13.80
CA PHE A 503 -14.98 13.11 12.62
C PHE A 503 -14.17 14.33 13.01
N VAL A 504 -12.92 14.40 12.56
CA VAL A 504 -12.00 15.50 12.90
C VAL A 504 -11.70 16.33 11.65
N GLU A 505 -12.07 17.60 11.68
CA GLU A 505 -11.70 18.57 10.65
C GLU A 505 -10.35 19.21 11.00
N LEU A 506 -9.48 19.34 9.99
CA LEU A 506 -8.13 19.90 10.13
C LEU A 506 -8.02 21.21 9.35
N ASP A 507 -7.92 22.33 10.07
CA ASP A 507 -7.69 23.65 9.46
C ASP A 507 -6.19 24.01 9.50
N TRP A 508 -5.60 24.11 8.31
CA TRP A 508 -4.19 24.44 8.11
C TRP A 508 -3.91 25.96 8.02
N GLY A 509 -4.89 26.79 8.38
CA GLY A 509 -4.81 28.25 8.35
C GLY A 509 -4.87 28.84 6.93
N ARG A 510 -5.32 28.08 5.94
CA ARG A 510 -5.46 28.49 4.54
C ARG A 510 -6.80 28.02 3.98
N ASP A 511 -7.50 28.91 3.29
CA ASP A 511 -8.70 28.54 2.54
C ASP A 511 -8.31 27.81 1.25
N ASP A 512 -8.46 26.49 1.27
CA ASP A 512 -8.28 25.56 0.16
C ASP A 512 -9.57 25.40 -0.68
N GLY A 513 -10.66 26.07 -0.29
CA GLY A 513 -11.97 26.00 -0.95
C GLY A 513 -12.73 24.69 -0.67
N VAL A 514 -12.30 23.85 0.27
CA VAL A 514 -12.91 22.52 0.52
C VAL A 514 -13.91 22.49 1.66
N ARG A 515 -14.02 23.57 2.46
CA ARG A 515 -14.86 23.63 3.67
C ARG A 515 -16.32 23.21 3.44
N ARG A 516 -16.91 23.58 2.31
CA ARG A 516 -18.27 23.14 1.95
C ARG A 516 -18.34 21.61 1.81
N GLU A 517 -17.40 21.01 1.09
CA GLU A 517 -17.39 19.56 0.87
C GLU A 517 -17.07 18.79 2.16
N VAL A 518 -16.23 19.34 3.04
CA VAL A 518 -15.98 18.78 4.38
C VAL A 518 -17.27 18.76 5.20
N THR A 519 -18.02 19.87 5.18
CA THR A 519 -19.31 19.98 5.88
C THR A 519 -20.33 18.98 5.33
N GLU A 520 -20.45 18.86 4.02
CA GLU A 520 -21.36 17.91 3.37
C GLU A 520 -20.98 16.46 3.63
N LEU A 521 -19.68 16.13 3.60
CA LEU A 521 -19.19 14.80 3.94
C LEU A 521 -19.49 14.46 5.40
N ARG A 522 -19.25 15.39 6.32
CA ARG A 522 -19.57 15.24 7.74
C ARG A 522 -21.05 14.93 7.92
N GLU A 523 -21.93 15.76 7.37
CA GLU A 523 -23.39 15.58 7.49
C GLU A 523 -23.84 14.23 6.94
N TRP A 524 -23.31 13.83 5.78
CA TRP A 524 -23.58 12.52 5.19
C TRP A 524 -23.17 11.38 6.12
N MET A 525 -21.95 11.41 6.68
CA MET A 525 -21.49 10.37 7.61
C MET A 525 -22.36 10.27 8.86
N PHE A 526 -22.73 11.40 9.48
CA PHE A 526 -23.58 11.43 10.68
C PHE A 526 -25.02 10.98 10.41
N GLU A 527 -25.57 11.30 9.23
CA GLU A 527 -26.91 10.84 8.84
C GLU A 527 -26.93 9.33 8.62
N ARG A 528 -25.92 8.82 7.89
CA ARG A 528 -25.85 7.41 7.48
C ARG A 528 -25.46 6.45 8.60
N ALA A 529 -24.73 6.92 9.60
CA ALA A 529 -24.37 6.14 10.77
C ALA A 529 -25.38 6.28 11.94
N ARG A 530 -26.55 6.86 11.71
CA ARG A 530 -27.62 6.95 12.71
C ARG A 530 -28.36 5.60 12.83
N SER A 531 -28.73 5.25 14.05
CA SER A 531 -29.62 4.12 14.31
C SER A 531 -30.92 4.21 13.51
N GLY A 532 -31.32 3.08 12.93
CA GLY A 532 -32.52 2.96 12.09
C GLY A 532 -32.41 3.60 10.71
N SER A 533 -31.21 4.02 10.28
CA SER A 533 -30.98 4.44 8.89
C SER A 533 -31.29 3.28 7.93
N GLU A 534 -32.14 3.52 6.93
CA GLU A 534 -32.44 2.54 5.88
C GLU A 534 -31.33 2.48 4.81
N ASP A 535 -30.46 3.50 4.75
CA ASP A 535 -29.44 3.68 3.71
C ASP A 535 -28.02 3.62 4.30
N VAL A 536 -27.73 2.61 5.12
CA VAL A 536 -26.37 2.38 5.68
C VAL A 536 -25.39 2.04 4.53
N PRO A 537 -24.25 2.74 4.41
CA PRO A 537 -23.24 2.44 3.41
C PRO A 537 -22.66 1.03 3.59
N ASP A 538 -22.31 0.35 2.50
CA ASP A 538 -21.70 -0.99 2.55
C ASP A 538 -20.40 -0.95 3.38
N GLY A 539 -19.67 0.16 3.30
CA GLY A 539 -18.46 0.38 4.10
C GLY A 539 -18.69 0.48 5.61
N PHE A 540 -19.93 0.72 6.07
CA PHE A 540 -20.30 0.81 7.48
C PHE A 540 -20.93 -0.48 8.01
N GLU A 541 -21.05 -1.53 7.20
CA GLU A 541 -21.50 -2.84 7.66
C GLU A 541 -20.62 -3.37 8.81
N GLY A 542 -21.27 -3.80 9.89
CA GLY A 542 -20.61 -4.34 11.07
C GLY A 542 -20.09 -3.31 12.07
N TYR A 543 -20.29 -2.02 11.80
CA TYR A 543 -20.18 -0.97 12.81
C TYR A 543 -21.50 -0.82 13.58
N ARG A 544 -21.46 0.03 14.61
CA ARG A 544 -22.63 0.45 15.39
C ARG A 544 -22.84 1.96 15.27
N ALA A 545 -24.09 2.36 15.41
CA ALA A 545 -24.48 3.73 15.67
C ALA A 545 -24.03 4.14 17.08
N THR A 546 -24.00 5.45 17.33
CA THR A 546 -23.53 6.03 18.61
C THR A 546 -24.43 5.74 19.81
N ASP A 547 -25.60 5.16 19.60
CA ASP A 547 -26.48 4.62 20.64
C ASP A 547 -26.33 3.10 20.86
N GLY A 548 -25.38 2.46 20.15
CA GLY A 548 -25.07 1.03 20.28
C GLY A 548 -25.82 0.11 19.32
N GLU A 549 -26.80 0.65 18.59
CA GLU A 549 -27.57 -0.09 17.59
C GLU A 549 -26.71 -0.44 16.36
N HIS A 550 -27.06 -1.51 15.66
CA HIS A 550 -26.23 -2.04 14.57
C HIS A 550 -26.42 -1.29 13.26
N LEU A 551 -25.33 -1.18 12.50
CA LEU A 551 -25.32 -0.68 11.13
C LEU A 551 -25.13 -1.86 10.17
N GLY A 552 -26.17 -2.19 9.41
CA GLY A 552 -26.14 -3.28 8.42
C GLY A 552 -26.58 -4.65 8.95
N ASP A 553 -25.80 -5.68 8.63
CA ASP A 553 -26.09 -7.10 8.87
C ASP A 553 -26.23 -7.52 10.36
N GLU A 554 -26.72 -8.74 10.60
CA GLU A 554 -26.88 -9.30 11.95
C GLU A 554 -25.56 -9.26 12.74
N PRO A 555 -25.62 -8.82 14.00
CA PRO A 555 -24.42 -8.58 14.76
C PRO A 555 -23.80 -9.82 15.38
N LEU A 556 -22.51 -9.71 15.72
CA LEU A 556 -21.83 -10.74 16.49
C LEU A 556 -22.13 -10.62 17.98
N LEU A 557 -22.36 -9.41 18.51
CA LEU A 557 -22.69 -9.16 19.90
C LEU A 557 -24.06 -8.46 20.02
N PRO A 558 -24.82 -8.66 21.12
CA PRO A 558 -26.06 -7.93 21.37
C PRO A 558 -25.83 -6.42 21.37
N ALA A 559 -26.91 -5.64 21.23
CA ALA A 559 -26.87 -4.21 21.48
C ALA A 559 -26.48 -3.94 22.95
N HIS A 560 -25.49 -3.06 23.16
CA HIS A 560 -25.14 -2.52 24.46
C HIS A 560 -25.01 -1.01 24.35
N GLU A 561 -25.27 -0.32 25.46
CA GLU A 561 -25.03 1.12 25.52
C GLU A 561 -23.53 1.37 25.46
N PRO A 562 -23.00 2.07 24.44
CA PRO A 562 -21.58 2.34 24.35
C PRO A 562 -21.15 3.15 25.57
N PRO A 563 -19.95 2.90 26.12
CA PRO A 563 -19.49 3.60 27.30
C PRO A 563 -19.40 5.11 27.02
N ASP A 564 -19.55 5.91 28.08
CA ASP A 564 -19.35 7.36 28.01
C ASP A 564 -18.03 7.70 27.32
N ARG A 565 -18.05 8.77 26.53
CA ARG A 565 -16.87 9.28 25.83
C ARG A 565 -15.73 9.50 26.84
N PHE A 566 -14.53 9.14 26.44
CA PHE A 566 -13.33 9.22 27.25
C PHE A 566 -13.13 10.62 27.86
N ASP A 567 -12.79 10.71 29.15
CA ASP A 567 -12.15 11.91 29.69
C ASP A 567 -10.73 12.00 29.08
N PRO A 568 -10.45 12.98 28.20
CA PRO A 568 -9.21 12.99 27.42
C PRO A 568 -7.96 13.02 28.30
N GLY A 569 -7.98 13.79 29.39
CA GLY A 569 -6.82 13.94 30.27
C GLY A 569 -6.51 12.65 31.04
N VAL A 570 -7.54 12.00 31.57
CA VAL A 570 -7.36 10.73 32.32
C VAL A 570 -6.91 9.61 31.38
N TRP A 571 -7.42 9.57 30.15
CA TRP A 571 -7.09 8.50 29.21
C TRP A 571 -5.73 8.67 28.54
N ALA A 572 -5.32 9.88 28.16
CA ALA A 572 -3.99 10.12 27.62
C ALA A 572 -2.89 9.57 28.55
N GLU A 573 -2.96 9.89 29.85
CA GLU A 573 -2.00 9.40 30.84
C GLU A 573 -2.01 7.87 30.98
N ARG A 574 -3.20 7.24 30.96
CA ARG A 574 -3.34 5.78 31.08
C ARG A 574 -2.74 5.06 29.87
N LEU A 575 -3.05 5.54 28.67
CA LEU A 575 -2.59 4.95 27.41
C LEU A 575 -1.08 5.15 27.23
N GLN A 576 -0.55 6.34 27.53
CA GLN A 576 0.88 6.59 27.49
C GLN A 576 1.63 5.73 28.52
N ARG A 577 1.10 5.57 29.73
CA ARG A 577 1.67 4.66 30.73
C ARG A 577 1.65 3.21 30.26
N ALA A 578 0.59 2.77 29.60
CA ALA A 578 0.52 1.43 29.01
C ALA A 578 1.58 1.25 27.93
N LEU A 579 1.75 2.21 27.01
CA LEU A 579 2.82 2.21 26.00
C LEU A 579 4.21 2.11 26.63
N LEU A 580 4.51 2.97 27.61
CA LEU A 580 5.82 2.98 28.29
C LEU A 580 6.10 1.66 29.01
N ARG A 581 5.13 1.17 29.80
CA ARG A 581 5.26 -0.14 30.48
C ARG A 581 5.50 -1.25 29.48
N GLN A 582 4.75 -1.25 28.39
CA GLN A 582 4.86 -2.28 27.38
C GLN A 582 6.23 -2.25 26.70
N GLN A 583 6.78 -1.07 26.42
CA GLN A 583 8.17 -0.92 25.94
C GLN A 583 9.21 -1.43 26.95
N ASP A 584 8.96 -1.26 28.25
CA ASP A 584 9.86 -1.70 29.32
C ASP A 584 9.83 -3.21 29.57
N VAL A 585 8.69 -3.88 29.32
CA VAL A 585 8.51 -5.31 29.65
C VAL A 585 8.62 -6.27 28.48
N ARG A 586 8.56 -5.80 27.24
CA ARG A 586 8.75 -6.63 26.03
C ARG A 586 10.05 -7.45 26.15
N GLY A 587 10.02 -8.68 25.63
CA GLY A 587 11.21 -9.50 25.50
C GLY A 587 12.34 -8.74 24.80
N ARG A 588 13.51 -8.67 25.45
CA ARG A 588 14.70 -8.03 24.89
C ARG A 588 15.22 -8.88 23.74
N ILE A 589 15.49 -8.25 22.61
CA ILE A 589 16.15 -8.90 21.48
C ILE A 589 17.49 -8.25 21.18
N ASP A 590 18.44 -9.06 20.74
CA ASP A 590 19.72 -8.58 20.23
C ASP A 590 19.74 -8.76 18.71
N VAL A 591 19.74 -7.65 17.96
CA VAL A 591 19.63 -7.66 16.50
C VAL A 591 20.95 -7.27 15.87
N LEU A 592 21.48 -8.14 15.01
CA LEU A 592 22.59 -7.86 14.12
C LEU A 592 22.07 -7.67 12.70
N ILE A 593 22.17 -6.45 12.17
CA ILE A 593 21.79 -6.13 10.81
C ILE A 593 23.04 -6.22 9.93
N ALA A 594 23.03 -7.06 8.90
CA ALA A 594 24.11 -7.17 7.92
C ALA A 594 23.60 -6.74 6.53
N LEU A 595 24.22 -5.72 5.95
CA LEU A 595 23.87 -5.24 4.61
C LEU A 595 24.90 -5.64 3.57
N ASP A 596 24.43 -6.27 2.51
CA ASP A 596 25.19 -6.48 1.28
C ASP A 596 25.44 -5.13 0.61
N ARG A 597 26.70 -4.86 0.27
CA ARG A 597 27.12 -3.67 -0.46
C ARG A 597 28.00 -4.04 -1.66
N SER A 598 27.81 -5.24 -2.19
CA SER A 598 28.41 -5.65 -3.45
C SER A 598 27.85 -4.85 -4.63
N ASP A 599 28.57 -4.81 -5.74
CA ASP A 599 28.23 -4.03 -6.92
C ASP A 599 26.92 -4.48 -7.59
N SER A 600 26.57 -5.75 -7.41
CA SER A 600 25.28 -6.34 -7.78
C SER A 600 24.09 -5.59 -7.16
N MET A 601 24.29 -4.99 -5.97
CA MET A 601 23.30 -4.18 -5.26
C MET A 601 23.02 -2.82 -5.92
N ARG A 602 23.82 -2.39 -6.91
CA ARG A 602 23.50 -1.23 -7.77
C ARG A 602 22.39 -1.52 -8.78
N GLY A 603 22.09 -2.80 -9.00
CA GLY A 603 20.94 -3.18 -9.80
C GLY A 603 19.63 -2.64 -9.19
N PRO A 604 18.55 -2.42 -9.96
CA PRO A 604 17.28 -2.00 -9.38
C PRO A 604 16.68 -3.01 -8.42
N GLY A 605 16.10 -2.44 -7.37
CA GLY A 605 15.23 -3.03 -6.35
C GLY A 605 13.86 -2.37 -6.40
N SER A 606 13.17 -2.27 -5.25
CA SER A 606 11.77 -1.84 -5.19
C SER A 606 11.54 -0.37 -5.46
N ASP A 607 12.34 0.46 -4.80
CA ASP A 607 12.20 1.90 -4.75
C ASP A 607 13.50 2.60 -5.15
N GLY A 608 14.19 2.03 -6.14
CA GLY A 608 15.50 2.49 -6.59
C GLY A 608 16.43 1.32 -6.87
N THR A 609 17.63 1.37 -6.31
CA THR A 609 18.61 0.28 -6.28
C THR A 609 18.25 -0.76 -5.22
N ARG A 610 18.82 -1.96 -5.33
CA ARG A 610 18.69 -3.01 -4.31
C ARG A 610 19.30 -2.56 -2.98
N LEU A 611 20.41 -1.80 -3.02
CA LEU A 611 20.98 -1.19 -1.83
C LEU A 611 20.02 -0.16 -1.20
N GLU A 612 19.38 0.71 -1.98
CA GLU A 612 18.39 1.65 -1.44
C GLU A 612 17.19 0.92 -0.82
N THR A 613 16.77 -0.20 -1.41
CA THR A 613 15.73 -1.07 -0.84
C THR A 613 16.20 -1.70 0.49
N ALA A 614 17.43 -2.21 0.53
CA ALA A 614 18.03 -2.77 1.74
C ALA A 614 18.16 -1.72 2.85
N ARG A 615 18.53 -0.47 2.51
CA ARG A 615 18.57 0.65 3.47
C ARG A 615 17.20 0.97 4.03
N ALA A 616 16.20 1.12 3.17
CA ALA A 616 14.83 1.40 3.60
C ALA A 616 14.33 0.32 4.59
N ARG A 617 14.63 -0.95 4.30
CA ARG A 617 14.28 -2.07 5.19
C ARG A 617 15.11 -2.09 6.48
N ALA A 618 16.39 -1.73 6.43
CA ALA A 618 17.20 -1.60 7.63
C ALA A 618 16.69 -0.46 8.54
N HIS A 619 16.27 0.67 7.96
CA HIS A 619 15.59 1.75 8.70
C HIS A 619 14.30 1.26 9.34
N GLY A 620 13.43 0.59 8.57
CA GLY A 620 12.21 0.01 9.11
C GLY A 620 12.47 -0.95 10.28
N LEU A 621 13.53 -1.76 10.20
CA LEU A 621 13.90 -2.66 11.30
C LEU A 621 14.40 -1.89 12.53
N LEU A 622 15.21 -0.85 12.34
CA LEU A 622 15.67 0.04 13.42
C LEU A 622 14.50 0.72 14.14
N ASP A 623 13.44 1.08 13.40
CA ASP A 623 12.23 1.70 13.94
C ASP A 623 11.40 0.77 14.82
N LEU A 624 11.63 -0.55 14.75
CA LEU A 624 10.94 -1.56 15.56
C LEU A 624 11.65 -1.85 16.89
N LEU A 625 12.91 -1.42 17.02
CA LEU A 625 13.72 -1.66 18.21
C LEU A 625 13.29 -0.73 19.35
N GLY A 626 13.14 -1.31 20.53
CA GLY A 626 12.90 -0.59 21.77
C GLY A 626 14.20 -0.20 22.49
N PRO A 627 14.11 0.66 23.52
CA PRO A 627 15.28 1.13 24.25
C PRO A 627 16.03 0.03 25.03
N GLN A 628 15.40 -1.12 25.27
CA GLN A 628 16.02 -2.28 25.93
C GLN A 628 16.71 -3.23 24.95
N ASP A 629 16.38 -3.16 23.65
CA ASP A 629 16.95 -4.02 22.62
C ASP A 629 18.42 -3.71 22.38
N SER A 630 19.17 -4.62 21.79
CA SER A 630 20.54 -4.37 21.32
C SER A 630 20.56 -4.29 19.80
N VAL A 631 21.40 -3.44 19.25
CA VAL A 631 21.62 -3.37 17.80
C VAL A 631 23.10 -3.39 17.45
N GLY A 632 23.46 -4.19 16.46
CA GLY A 632 24.74 -4.19 15.76
C GLY A 632 24.51 -3.99 14.27
N LEU A 633 25.49 -3.42 13.58
CA LEU A 633 25.41 -3.15 12.15
C LEU A 633 26.71 -3.57 11.46
N TRP A 634 26.59 -4.47 10.49
CA TRP A 634 27.66 -4.90 9.61
C TRP A 634 27.35 -4.52 8.16
N ALA A 635 28.40 -4.33 7.38
CA ALA A 635 28.31 -4.29 5.94
C ALA A 635 29.30 -5.28 5.33
N PHE A 636 28.87 -6.02 4.32
CA PHE A 636 29.73 -6.99 3.63
C PHE A 636 29.68 -6.77 2.10
N PRO A 637 30.80 -6.97 1.39
CA PRO A 637 32.13 -7.34 1.91
C PRO A 637 32.79 -6.19 2.68
N GLU A 638 33.84 -6.49 3.46
CA GLU A 638 34.78 -5.48 3.96
C GLU A 638 35.48 -4.72 2.80
N PRO A 639 36.01 -3.51 3.03
CA PRO A 639 36.66 -2.76 1.95
C PRO A 639 37.91 -3.49 1.43
N GLY A 640 37.87 -3.91 0.17
CA GLY A 640 38.97 -4.62 -0.48
C GLY A 640 38.83 -4.62 -2.01
N THR A 641 39.86 -5.11 -2.68
CA THR A 641 39.84 -5.31 -4.15
C THR A 641 39.89 -6.80 -4.46
N GLY A 642 39.03 -7.26 -5.37
CA GLY A 642 38.98 -8.67 -5.78
C GLY A 642 37.68 -9.35 -5.38
N THR A 643 37.52 -10.59 -5.85
CA THR A 643 36.33 -11.43 -5.61
C THR A 643 36.59 -12.48 -4.52
N ASP A 644 37.78 -12.49 -3.92
CA ASP A 644 38.26 -13.42 -2.88
C ASP A 644 38.11 -12.87 -1.46
N VAL A 645 37.53 -11.67 -1.29
CA VAL A 645 37.26 -11.07 0.02
C VAL A 645 36.16 -11.86 0.73
N THR A 646 36.46 -12.37 1.91
CA THR A 646 35.54 -13.17 2.74
C THR A 646 35.02 -12.46 3.99
N GLY A 647 35.57 -11.29 4.32
CA GLY A 647 35.25 -10.58 5.56
C GLY A 647 34.11 -9.56 5.47
N GLN A 648 33.78 -8.99 6.62
CA GLN A 648 32.73 -8.00 6.85
C GLN A 648 33.27 -6.81 7.65
N GLU A 649 32.72 -5.62 7.40
CA GLU A 649 33.02 -4.43 8.17
C GLU A 649 32.01 -4.24 9.31
N HIS A 650 32.53 -4.14 10.54
CA HIS A 650 31.72 -3.92 11.74
C HIS A 650 31.49 -2.42 11.94
N LEU A 651 30.47 -1.87 11.27
CA LEU A 651 30.14 -0.43 11.31
C LEU A 651 29.66 0.01 12.69
N LEU A 652 28.88 -0.84 13.36
CA LEU A 652 28.42 -0.63 14.71
C LEU A 652 28.54 -1.94 15.50
N PRO A 653 29.39 -2.01 16.55
CA PRO A 653 29.55 -3.22 17.35
C PRO A 653 28.26 -3.49 18.12
N LEU A 654 27.80 -4.73 18.26
CA LEU A 654 26.59 -5.05 19.02
C LEU A 654 26.73 -4.62 20.49
N GLN A 655 25.85 -3.73 20.98
CA GLN A 655 25.86 -3.28 22.38
C GLN A 655 24.45 -3.28 22.98
N PRO A 656 24.33 -3.52 24.29
CA PRO A 656 23.07 -3.38 25.01
C PRO A 656 22.47 -1.98 24.87
N ARG A 657 21.14 -1.92 24.80
CA ARG A 657 20.32 -0.71 24.72
C ARG A 657 20.52 0.09 23.44
N ALA A 658 19.53 0.00 22.57
CA ALA A 658 19.35 0.80 21.38
C ALA A 658 18.84 2.20 21.75
N THR A 659 19.70 3.02 22.36
CA THR A 659 19.38 4.42 22.66
C THR A 659 19.08 5.19 21.37
N ALA A 660 18.33 6.29 21.47
CA ALA A 660 18.03 7.15 20.31
C ALA A 660 19.31 7.53 19.53
N ASP A 661 20.34 8.03 20.22
CA ASP A 661 21.64 8.36 19.60
C ASP A 661 22.27 7.18 18.85
N ARG A 662 22.10 5.96 19.36
CA ARG A 662 22.65 4.75 18.78
C ARG A 662 21.87 4.31 17.54
N ILE A 663 20.55 4.41 17.60
CA ILE A 663 19.68 4.19 16.43
C ILE A 663 20.02 5.21 15.35
N ASP A 664 20.12 6.50 15.67
CA ASP A 664 20.47 7.55 14.72
C ASP A 664 21.89 7.35 14.14
N GLN A 665 22.83 6.89 14.96
CA GLN A 665 24.15 6.48 14.47
C GLN A 665 24.07 5.30 13.48
N ALA A 666 23.27 4.27 13.79
CA ALA A 666 23.05 3.14 12.89
C ALA A 666 22.43 3.60 11.56
N ARG A 667 21.41 4.47 11.60
CA ARG A 667 20.76 5.09 10.42
C ARG A 667 21.79 5.83 9.56
N SER A 668 22.64 6.65 10.18
CA SER A 668 23.69 7.38 9.48
C SER A 668 24.69 6.45 8.78
N TYR A 669 25.06 5.33 9.40
CA TYR A 669 25.91 4.34 8.75
C TYR A 669 25.22 3.65 7.58
N VAL A 670 23.95 3.26 7.75
CA VAL A 670 23.11 2.65 6.69
C VAL A 670 23.03 3.57 5.47
N ASP A 671 22.76 4.86 5.68
CA ASP A 671 22.67 5.86 4.61
C ASP A 671 24.00 6.08 3.89
N GLY A 672 25.11 5.99 4.62
CA GLY A 672 26.47 6.20 4.13
C GLY A 672 27.05 5.04 3.31
N LEU A 673 26.37 3.89 3.22
CA LEU A 673 26.87 2.74 2.46
C LEU A 673 27.05 3.08 0.96
N THR A 674 27.78 2.27 0.22
CA THR A 674 27.83 2.32 -1.25
C THR A 674 28.03 0.92 -1.80
N ALA A 675 27.42 0.63 -2.96
CA ALA A 675 27.48 -0.68 -3.60
C ALA A 675 28.70 -0.77 -4.55
N ASP A 676 29.92 -0.73 -4.01
CA ASP A 676 31.14 -0.51 -4.81
C ASP A 676 32.08 -1.72 -4.94
N TYR A 677 31.73 -2.86 -4.34
CA TYR A 677 32.65 -3.99 -4.16
C TYR A 677 32.27 -5.21 -5.00
N GLU A 678 33.24 -5.89 -5.62
CA GLU A 678 32.99 -7.02 -6.52
C GLU A 678 32.63 -8.34 -5.78
N ALA A 679 33.04 -8.48 -4.52
CA ALA A 679 32.75 -9.65 -3.71
C ALA A 679 31.37 -9.54 -3.02
N THR A 680 30.76 -10.68 -2.75
CA THR A 680 29.57 -10.92 -1.95
C THR A 680 29.76 -12.17 -1.07
N PRO A 681 30.51 -12.11 0.04
CA PRO A 681 30.79 -13.25 0.92
C PRO A 681 29.58 -13.58 1.81
N LEU A 682 28.44 -13.84 1.19
CA LEU A 682 27.14 -13.98 1.85
C LEU A 682 27.14 -15.11 2.89
N THR A 683 27.68 -16.28 2.53
CA THR A 683 27.72 -17.43 3.44
C THR A 683 28.60 -17.16 4.67
N ASP A 684 29.74 -16.48 4.48
CA ASP A 684 30.63 -16.08 5.58
C ASP A 684 29.95 -15.04 6.47
N ALA A 685 29.30 -14.02 5.90
CA ALA A 685 28.57 -13.01 6.66
C ALA A 685 27.44 -13.64 7.51
N VAL A 686 26.72 -14.63 6.98
CA VAL A 686 25.69 -15.37 7.72
C VAL A 686 26.31 -16.22 8.83
N ARG A 687 27.35 -17.01 8.52
CA ARG A 687 28.05 -17.86 9.50
C ARG A 687 28.61 -17.03 10.65
N ASP A 688 29.38 -16.00 10.32
CA ASP A 688 30.07 -15.16 11.29
C ASP A 688 29.09 -14.33 12.10
N GLY A 689 27.99 -13.87 11.47
CA GLY A 689 26.91 -13.16 12.16
C GLY A 689 26.21 -14.05 13.18
N ALA A 690 25.97 -15.31 12.85
CA ALA A 690 25.44 -16.29 13.81
C ALA A 690 26.44 -16.56 14.94
N ALA A 691 27.74 -16.70 14.61
CA ALA A 691 28.79 -16.95 15.59
C ALA A 691 29.04 -15.77 16.56
N GLU A 692 28.78 -14.53 16.16
CA GLU A 692 28.82 -13.35 17.05
C GLU A 692 27.90 -13.55 18.28
N PHE A 693 26.84 -14.33 18.11
CA PHE A 693 25.87 -14.67 19.14
C PHE A 693 26.20 -15.95 19.94
N GLU A 694 27.36 -16.59 19.78
CA GLU A 694 27.82 -17.63 20.73
C GLU A 694 27.80 -17.11 22.18
N THR A 695 28.09 -15.82 22.36
CA THR A 695 28.07 -15.14 23.67
C THR A 695 26.68 -14.68 24.12
N CYS A 696 25.67 -14.72 23.24
CA CYS A 696 24.29 -14.34 23.55
C CYS A 696 23.74 -15.19 24.70
N LEU A 697 24.01 -16.50 24.64
CA LEU A 697 23.57 -17.50 25.62
C LEU A 697 24.19 -17.28 27.00
N ASP A 698 25.35 -16.62 27.06
CA ASP A 698 26.13 -16.41 28.30
C ASP A 698 25.85 -15.04 28.97
N ARG A 699 24.94 -14.21 28.44
CA ARG A 699 24.73 -12.85 28.97
C ARG A 699 24.05 -12.88 30.34
N PRO A 700 24.57 -12.13 31.34
CA PRO A 700 24.02 -12.09 32.70
C PRO A 700 22.62 -11.45 32.79
N SER A 701 22.13 -10.85 31.69
CA SER A 701 20.80 -10.26 31.58
C SER A 701 19.67 -11.28 31.41
N GLY A 702 19.99 -12.57 31.25
CA GLY A 702 19.04 -13.62 30.85
C GLY A 702 19.05 -13.86 29.33
N PRO A 703 18.51 -14.99 28.86
CA PRO A 703 18.54 -15.38 27.45
C PRO A 703 17.52 -14.54 26.66
N GLY A 704 17.94 -13.38 26.13
CA GLY A 704 17.19 -12.73 25.06
C GLY A 704 17.36 -13.52 23.76
N ALA A 705 16.40 -13.42 22.84
CA ALA A 705 16.58 -13.97 21.50
C ALA A 705 17.59 -13.13 20.72
N CYS A 706 18.41 -13.82 19.94
CA CYS A 706 19.44 -13.22 19.13
C CYS A 706 19.11 -13.40 17.65
N VAL A 707 19.12 -12.31 16.90
CA VAL A 707 18.65 -12.33 15.51
C VAL A 707 19.68 -11.70 14.59
N VAL A 708 20.05 -12.46 13.57
CA VAL A 708 20.82 -11.94 12.42
C VAL A 708 19.84 -11.66 11.30
N VAL A 709 19.79 -10.42 10.81
CA VAL A 709 19.01 -10.05 9.62
C VAL A 709 19.96 -9.62 8.52
N VAL A 710 19.98 -10.39 7.44
CA VAL A 710 20.86 -10.17 6.29
C VAL A 710 20.06 -9.66 5.11
N PHE A 711 20.36 -8.46 4.61
CA PHE A 711 19.78 -7.90 3.38
C PHE A 711 20.75 -8.11 2.21
N THR A 712 20.37 -8.92 1.23
CA THR A 712 21.22 -9.27 0.07
C THR A 712 20.38 -9.46 -1.18
N ASP A 713 21.00 -9.46 -2.35
CA ASP A 713 20.34 -9.82 -3.61
C ASP A 713 20.54 -11.29 -4.03
N GLY A 714 21.27 -12.08 -3.23
CA GLY A 714 21.51 -13.50 -3.44
C GLY A 714 22.77 -13.84 -4.24
N VAL A 715 23.55 -12.85 -4.68
CA VAL A 715 24.87 -13.14 -5.28
C VAL A 715 25.80 -13.70 -4.21
N ALA A 716 26.62 -14.70 -4.56
CA ALA A 716 27.63 -15.26 -3.67
C ALA A 716 28.98 -15.39 -4.38
N LEU A 717 29.89 -14.48 -4.04
CA LEU A 717 31.27 -14.41 -4.53
C LEU A 717 32.19 -14.04 -3.36
N PRO A 718 33.25 -14.77 -3.02
CA PRO A 718 33.71 -15.96 -3.71
C PRO A 718 32.78 -17.14 -3.50
N GLY A 719 32.88 -18.13 -4.38
CA GLY A 719 32.22 -19.42 -4.17
C GLY A 719 32.86 -20.21 -3.01
N PRO A 720 32.26 -21.36 -2.61
CA PRO A 720 32.65 -22.14 -1.42
C PRO A 720 34.09 -22.70 -1.40
N ARG A 721 34.86 -22.53 -2.49
CA ARG A 721 36.28 -22.92 -2.51
C ARG A 721 37.17 -21.93 -1.76
N GLU A 722 36.74 -20.68 -1.68
CA GLU A 722 37.50 -19.58 -1.08
C GLU A 722 36.74 -18.93 0.09
N GLY A 723 35.43 -19.18 0.24
CA GLY A 723 34.60 -18.77 1.40
C GLY A 723 33.80 -19.93 2.02
N ALA A 724 32.93 -19.62 2.99
CA ALA A 724 32.10 -20.61 3.69
C ALA A 724 31.14 -21.35 2.75
N ALA A 725 30.93 -22.64 3.04
CA ALA A 725 29.87 -23.44 2.46
C ALA A 725 28.58 -23.34 3.31
N PRO A 726 27.38 -23.53 2.71
CA PRO A 726 26.14 -23.57 3.49
C PRO A 726 26.13 -24.61 4.61
N ALA A 727 26.90 -25.70 4.47
CA ALA A 727 27.09 -26.68 5.53
C ALA A 727 27.80 -26.09 6.77
N ASP A 728 28.71 -25.13 6.59
CA ASP A 728 29.37 -24.45 7.72
C ASP A 728 28.37 -23.56 8.48
N VAL A 729 27.36 -23.00 7.79
CA VAL A 729 26.26 -22.28 8.43
C VAL A 729 25.39 -23.24 9.24
N ALA A 730 25.04 -24.40 8.66
CA ALA A 730 24.26 -25.42 9.36
C ALA A 730 24.97 -25.88 10.65
N ASP A 731 26.28 -26.16 10.58
CA ASP A 731 27.08 -26.58 11.74
C ASP A 731 27.06 -25.52 12.87
N VAL A 732 27.12 -24.23 12.52
CA VAL A 732 27.02 -23.13 13.50
C VAL A 732 25.61 -23.03 14.09
N LEU A 733 24.57 -23.08 13.26
CA LEU A 733 23.18 -22.97 13.73
C LEU A 733 22.78 -24.15 14.62
N ASP A 734 23.19 -25.37 14.28
CA ASP A 734 22.99 -26.56 15.10
C ASP A 734 23.64 -26.42 16.50
N GLY A 735 24.74 -25.68 16.60
CA GLY A 735 25.45 -25.42 17.85
C GLY A 735 24.84 -24.32 18.74
N LEU A 736 24.06 -23.40 18.16
CA LEU A 736 23.49 -22.23 18.85
C LEU A 736 22.08 -22.46 19.41
N GLY A 737 21.38 -23.51 18.94
CA GLY A 737 20.04 -23.86 19.38
C GLY A 737 18.96 -22.88 18.90
N GLU A 738 17.74 -23.03 19.42
CA GLU A 738 16.56 -22.29 18.93
C GLU A 738 16.54 -20.79 19.28
N HIS A 739 17.48 -20.33 20.11
CA HIS A 739 17.56 -18.93 20.56
C HIS A 739 18.23 -17.98 19.56
N VAL A 740 18.92 -18.51 18.55
CA VAL A 740 19.54 -17.71 17.48
C VAL A 740 18.76 -17.90 16.18
N LEU A 741 18.15 -16.81 15.70
CA LEU A 741 17.40 -16.78 14.46
C LEU A 741 18.21 -16.09 13.37
N VAL A 742 18.30 -16.70 12.20
CA VAL A 742 18.92 -16.08 11.03
C VAL A 742 17.87 -15.86 9.97
N HIS A 743 17.67 -14.60 9.58
CA HIS A 743 16.75 -14.21 8.53
C HIS A 743 17.55 -13.63 7.36
N VAL A 744 17.39 -14.23 6.18
CA VAL A 744 18.00 -13.74 4.94
C VAL A 744 16.90 -13.15 4.07
N VAL A 745 16.93 -11.83 3.92
CA VAL A 745 15.93 -11.06 3.20
C VAL A 745 16.46 -10.70 1.83
N SER A 746 15.88 -11.30 0.79
CA SER A 746 16.20 -10.98 -0.58
C SER A 746 15.62 -9.61 -0.96
N VAL A 747 16.48 -8.72 -1.44
CA VAL A 747 16.10 -7.44 -2.09
C VAL A 747 16.24 -7.52 -3.61
N GLY A 748 16.69 -8.67 -4.14
CA GLY A 748 16.98 -8.91 -5.54
C GLY A 748 15.84 -9.60 -6.29
N THR A 749 16.19 -10.33 -7.36
CA THR A 749 15.26 -11.23 -8.08
C THR A 749 15.49 -12.69 -7.72
N GLU A 750 16.54 -12.99 -6.94
CA GLU A 750 16.78 -14.34 -6.44
C GLU A 750 15.71 -14.72 -5.43
N GLY A 751 15.09 -15.87 -5.67
CA GLY A 751 14.10 -16.46 -4.78
C GLY A 751 14.73 -17.39 -3.76
N CYS A 752 13.95 -17.74 -2.74
CA CYS A 752 14.35 -18.64 -1.67
C CYS A 752 14.28 -20.14 -2.02
N GLY A 753 14.04 -20.48 -3.29
CA GLY A 753 13.85 -21.86 -3.73
C GLY A 753 14.89 -22.33 -4.74
N GLY A 754 15.07 -23.65 -4.82
CA GLY A 754 15.98 -24.30 -5.77
C GLY A 754 17.44 -24.33 -5.32
N ASP A 755 18.33 -24.71 -6.23
CA ASP A 755 19.77 -24.90 -5.95
C ASP A 755 20.57 -23.58 -5.86
N GLY A 756 19.91 -22.44 -5.62
CA GLY A 756 20.56 -21.14 -5.39
C GLY A 756 21.26 -21.07 -4.02
N VAL A 757 22.08 -20.05 -3.78
CA VAL A 757 22.72 -19.88 -2.46
C VAL A 757 21.68 -19.62 -1.36
N LEU A 758 20.65 -18.81 -1.66
CA LEU A 758 19.57 -18.52 -0.73
C LEU A 758 18.75 -19.76 -0.37
N GLY A 759 18.46 -20.63 -1.36
CA GLY A 759 17.81 -21.91 -1.12
C GLY A 759 18.66 -22.84 -0.26
N ARG A 760 19.97 -22.94 -0.52
CA ARG A 760 20.88 -23.74 0.32
C ARG A 760 21.06 -23.19 1.73
N LEU A 761 21.03 -21.88 1.92
CA LEU A 761 21.03 -21.26 3.25
C LEU A 761 19.72 -21.59 3.98
N ALA A 762 18.60 -21.63 3.26
CA ALA A 762 17.33 -22.06 3.81
C ALA A 762 17.37 -23.53 4.26
N ASP A 763 17.93 -24.41 3.42
CA ASP A 763 18.15 -25.82 3.77
C ASP A 763 19.12 -26.00 4.95
N ALA A 764 20.03 -25.04 5.17
CA ALA A 764 20.95 -25.00 6.29
C ALA A 764 20.34 -24.45 7.60
N GLY A 765 19.04 -24.10 7.60
CA GLY A 765 18.32 -23.64 8.79
C GLY A 765 18.10 -22.12 8.87
N ALA A 766 18.59 -21.34 7.90
CA ALA A 766 18.25 -19.92 7.83
C ALA A 766 16.81 -19.71 7.30
N ARG A 767 16.13 -18.65 7.75
CA ARG A 767 14.80 -18.28 7.26
C ARG A 767 14.96 -17.35 6.07
N CYS A 768 14.68 -17.84 4.88
CA CYS A 768 14.78 -17.02 3.67
C CYS A 768 13.45 -16.34 3.32
N HIS A 769 13.51 -15.04 3.06
CA HIS A 769 12.36 -14.20 2.69
C HIS A 769 12.53 -13.66 1.26
N PRO A 770 11.63 -14.00 0.32
CA PRO A 770 11.74 -13.59 -1.07
C PRO A 770 11.41 -12.10 -1.27
N PRO A 771 11.84 -11.49 -2.39
CA PRO A 771 11.68 -10.05 -2.65
C PRO A 771 10.22 -9.60 -2.82
N SER A 772 9.30 -10.53 -3.10
CA SER A 772 7.91 -10.27 -3.47
C SER A 772 6.89 -10.43 -2.33
N SER A 773 7.30 -10.43 -1.06
CA SER A 773 6.31 -10.31 0.02
C SER A 773 5.67 -8.93 -0.12
N ALA A 774 4.43 -8.89 -0.61
CA ALA A 774 3.68 -7.68 -0.95
C ALA A 774 3.43 -6.72 0.24
N GLU A 775 4.01 -7.01 1.40
CA GLU A 775 3.98 -6.22 2.63
C GLU A 775 5.41 -6.23 3.20
N SER A 776 6.32 -5.46 2.59
CA SER A 776 7.74 -5.40 3.02
C SER A 776 7.89 -4.94 4.47
N ASP A 777 7.00 -4.09 4.95
CA ASP A 777 7.00 -3.64 6.34
C ASP A 777 6.51 -4.75 7.28
N GLN A 778 5.46 -5.48 6.90
CA GLN A 778 4.95 -6.62 7.68
C GLN A 778 5.98 -7.74 7.86
N LEU A 779 6.87 -7.94 6.87
CA LEU A 779 8.00 -8.86 7.02
C LEU A 779 8.89 -8.46 8.21
N LEU A 780 9.27 -7.19 8.31
CA LEU A 780 10.15 -6.71 9.38
C LEU A 780 9.49 -6.86 10.75
N TYR A 781 8.19 -6.54 10.85
CA TYR A 781 7.39 -6.81 12.03
C TYR A 781 7.40 -8.30 12.39
N THR A 782 7.20 -9.19 11.41
CA THR A 782 7.21 -10.65 11.62
C THR A 782 8.56 -11.13 12.17
N ILE A 783 9.68 -10.63 11.65
CA ILE A 783 11.03 -10.98 12.13
C ILE A 783 11.21 -10.59 13.60
N VAL A 784 10.86 -9.34 13.96
CA VAL A 784 11.00 -8.84 15.33
C VAL A 784 10.04 -9.54 16.30
N ALA A 785 8.81 -9.82 15.87
CA ALA A 785 7.81 -10.51 16.66
C ALA A 785 8.26 -11.93 17.00
N GLU A 786 8.76 -12.65 16.00
CA GLU A 786 9.26 -13.99 16.22
C GLU A 786 10.46 -14.02 17.17
N ALA A 787 11.39 -13.06 17.01
CA ALA A 787 12.49 -12.86 17.93
C ALA A 787 11.99 -12.72 19.37
N ARG A 788 11.01 -11.84 19.59
CA ARG A 788 10.46 -11.61 20.93
C ARG A 788 9.78 -12.84 21.50
N ARG A 789 9.07 -13.61 20.68
CA ARG A 789 8.48 -14.89 21.11
C ARG A 789 9.54 -15.89 21.58
N VAL A 790 10.71 -15.93 20.94
CA VAL A 790 11.82 -16.82 21.35
C VAL A 790 12.52 -16.30 22.62
N ALA A 791 12.40 -15.00 22.91
CA ALA A 791 12.96 -14.36 24.10
C ALA A 791 12.06 -14.51 25.35
N GLU A 792 10.79 -14.84 25.15
CA GLU A 792 9.75 -15.05 26.17
C GLU A 792 9.67 -16.54 26.56
#